data_AF-A0A6J1CKQ2-F1
#
_entry.id   AF-A0A6J1CKQ2-F1
#
_cell.length_a   1.000
_cell.length_b   1.000
_cell.length_c   1.000
_cell.angle_alpha   90.00
_cell.angle_beta   90.00
_cell.angle_gamma   90.00
#
_symmetry.space_group_name_H-M   'P 1'
#
loop_
_entity.id
_entity.type
_entity.pdbx_description
1 polymer ?
#
loop_
_entity_poly.entity_id
_entity_poly.type
_entity_poly.pdbx_seq_one_letter_code
_entity_poly.pdbx_strand_id
1 'polypeptide(L)'
;MEMGTSKNPLFLCFILIFMVSSTISQVEVVTHLCSNRGNYTSDSVYKQNLATALSSIVSDTQIDYGFYNFTAGQEPDKVHAVALCLGVVSVEKCRSCLNASTRRILEDCPNQKEAIGWYTDCMIRYSNRTIFGVRNDRVLEPVFISGQNASDIDGYTQSLSDLLQRLRNEAASGDSRRKSAVGEIGAPKLGTIFGHLQCTPDLSSVDCNNCLVTAADRVPTGSTGTRIFLTSCYLRYENRLFYDPSPPPPPPAGGVPSPPLSPPPTPDNNSNTARTVIIVVVSIVSAIILVVGIFIILRLRKRKHKTPEEKFDGVSFGDTTGEISSVETIQYDFDTIKVATNDFSTENKLGQGGFGAVYRGKLPNGQQIAVKRLANNSQQGDLEFKNEVLLVVKLQHRNLVRLLGFCLQKTERLLIYEFVPNASLDHFIFGMISYSTLFLLSLWSHWKSHPIPFIWLTKLSTYMDDDVDFEKRSQLDWDRRFKIINGIARGMLYLHEDSRLRIVHRDLKASNILLDEEMNPKIADFGMARLFEVDETQGNTSRIVGTYGYMAPEYLMHGQFSVKSDVFSFGVLVLEIVSGQKNNCFRNGEKVEDLSSCAWKNWRAGTTTNVIDQTLSVGSKIEMMRCIHIGLLCVQENAADRPTMASVVLMLSSFSLTLPVPAEPAFFMHSNIDESNTLPKSDLWLETIQSSHYENTPVQALKNDPSISELHPR
;
A
#
# COMPACT_ATOMS: atom_id res chain seq x y z
N MET A 1 28.49 -27.78 -51.89
CA MET A 1 29.03 -27.00 -50.75
C MET A 1 28.19 -25.74 -50.65
N GLU A 2 27.22 -25.79 -49.73
CA GLU A 2 26.35 -24.68 -49.38
C GLU A 2 27.08 -23.73 -48.43
N MET A 3 26.95 -22.42 -48.65
CA MET A 3 27.11 -21.42 -47.60
C MET A 3 25.78 -20.68 -47.51
N GLY A 4 24.98 -21.06 -46.52
CA GLY A 4 23.70 -20.44 -46.20
C GLY A 4 23.89 -19.25 -45.27
N THR A 5 23.55 -18.05 -45.76
CA THR A 5 23.36 -16.86 -44.92
C THR A 5 21.95 -16.88 -44.34
N SER A 6 21.83 -17.22 -43.05
CA SER A 6 20.57 -17.17 -42.30
C SER A 6 20.20 -15.73 -41.94
N LYS A 7 19.00 -15.31 -42.37
CA LYS A 7 18.32 -14.08 -41.99
C LYS A 7 17.61 -14.32 -40.67
N ASN A 8 17.93 -13.56 -39.61
CA ASN A 8 17.23 -13.66 -38.34
C ASN A 8 16.34 -12.41 -38.10
N PRO A 9 15.03 -12.46 -38.44
CA PRO A 9 14.07 -11.36 -38.19
C PRO A 9 13.79 -11.12 -36.70
N LEU A 10 14.26 -12.02 -35.83
CA LEU A 10 14.14 -11.95 -34.37
C LEU A 10 14.89 -10.76 -33.75
N PHE A 11 16.00 -10.32 -34.34
CA PHE A 11 16.81 -9.24 -33.78
C PHE A 11 16.13 -7.86 -33.91
N LEU A 12 15.41 -7.63 -35.02
CA LEU A 12 14.61 -6.42 -35.20
C LEU A 12 13.33 -6.42 -34.35
N CYS A 13 12.73 -7.59 -34.09
CA CYS A 13 11.62 -7.71 -33.15
C CYS A 13 12.06 -7.44 -31.70
N PHE A 14 13.27 -7.81 -31.31
CA PHE A 14 13.79 -7.53 -29.97
C PHE A 14 13.97 -6.02 -29.72
N ILE A 15 14.45 -5.27 -30.73
CA ILE A 15 14.60 -3.81 -30.64
C ILE A 15 13.22 -3.11 -30.58
N LEU A 16 12.22 -3.63 -31.29
CA LEU A 16 10.84 -3.10 -31.23
C LEU A 16 10.11 -3.46 -29.93
N ILE A 17 10.38 -4.63 -29.34
CA ILE A 17 9.82 -5.04 -28.03
C ILE A 17 10.44 -4.21 -26.89
N PHE A 18 11.74 -3.91 -26.96
CA PHE A 18 12.39 -3.02 -25.99
C PHE A 18 11.89 -1.57 -26.05
N MET A 19 11.39 -1.11 -27.20
CA MET A 19 10.82 0.23 -27.37
C MET A 19 9.34 0.34 -26.94
N VAL A 20 8.65 -0.78 -26.70
CA VAL A 20 7.23 -0.79 -26.25
C VAL A 20 7.09 -1.00 -24.75
N SER A 21 8.18 -1.31 -24.03
CA SER A 21 8.25 -1.22 -22.56
C SER A 21 8.44 0.22 -22.07
N SER A 22 7.67 1.16 -22.62
CA SER A 22 7.49 2.47 -21.98
C SER A 22 6.44 2.31 -20.88
N THR A 23 6.94 2.11 -19.68
CA THR A 23 6.27 2.23 -18.37
C THR A 23 4.93 2.98 -18.40
N ILE A 24 3.81 2.29 -18.18
CA ILE A 24 2.68 2.91 -17.47
C ILE A 24 2.99 2.73 -15.98
N SER A 25 3.79 3.66 -15.45
CA SER A 25 3.99 3.77 -14.00
C SER A 25 2.64 4.04 -13.37
N GLN A 26 2.09 3.08 -12.60
CA GLN A 26 0.95 3.40 -11.74
C GLN A 26 1.42 4.44 -10.71
N VAL A 27 0.68 5.54 -10.59
CA VAL A 27 1.06 6.67 -9.73
C VAL A 27 0.69 6.31 -8.29
N GLU A 28 1.70 6.22 -7.42
CA GLU A 28 1.55 5.81 -6.03
C GLU A 28 1.07 6.99 -5.16
N VAL A 29 0.05 6.74 -4.33
CA VAL A 29 -0.46 7.70 -3.34
C VAL A 29 0.51 7.72 -2.16
N VAL A 30 1.05 8.90 -1.83
CA VAL A 30 1.95 9.06 -0.68
C VAL A 30 1.15 9.33 0.59
N THR A 31 0.21 10.28 0.54
CA THR A 31 -0.75 10.55 1.62
C THR A 31 -1.97 11.26 1.05
N HIS A 32 -3.15 11.06 1.64
CA HIS A 32 -4.38 11.76 1.26
C HIS A 32 -5.22 12.08 2.49
N LEU A 33 -6.11 13.05 2.34
CA LEU A 33 -7.04 13.46 3.37
C LEU A 33 -8.40 13.75 2.75
N CYS A 34 -9.41 13.01 3.23
CA CYS A 34 -10.81 13.21 2.89
C CYS A 34 -11.48 14.07 3.98
N SER A 35 -12.21 15.12 3.59
CA SER A 35 -12.89 16.02 4.52
C SER A 35 -14.34 15.59 4.73
N ASN A 36 -14.74 15.28 5.97
CA ASN A 36 -16.14 14.96 6.30
C ASN A 36 -17.10 16.17 6.26
N ARG A 37 -16.67 17.31 5.70
CA ARG A 37 -17.42 18.59 5.72
C ARG A 37 -18.43 18.72 4.56
N GLY A 38 -18.99 17.61 4.12
CA GLY A 38 -20.07 17.58 3.15
C GLY A 38 -19.88 16.47 2.11
N ASN A 39 -20.97 15.78 1.80
CA ASN A 39 -20.99 14.73 0.78
C ASN A 39 -21.80 15.17 -0.44
N TYR A 40 -21.53 14.54 -1.58
CA TYR A 40 -22.32 14.65 -2.79
C TYR A 40 -22.79 13.26 -3.25
N THR A 41 -23.87 13.18 -4.01
CA THR A 41 -24.39 11.92 -4.54
C THR A 41 -23.85 11.61 -5.94
N SER A 42 -23.88 10.34 -6.34
CA SER A 42 -23.37 9.88 -7.64
C SER A 42 -24.00 10.56 -8.87
N ASP A 43 -25.16 11.18 -8.72
CA ASP A 43 -25.89 11.86 -9.80
C ASP A 43 -26.03 13.38 -9.57
N SER A 44 -25.30 13.93 -8.60
CA SER A 44 -25.35 15.36 -8.26
C SER A 44 -24.68 16.25 -9.30
N VAL A 45 -25.17 17.50 -9.40
CA VAL A 45 -24.54 18.56 -10.19
C VAL A 45 -23.10 18.83 -9.72
N TYR A 46 -22.86 18.78 -8.40
CA TYR A 46 -21.52 18.90 -7.83
C TYR A 46 -20.54 17.88 -8.41
N LYS A 47 -20.93 16.60 -8.57
CA LYS A 47 -20.06 15.56 -9.15
C LYS A 47 -19.69 15.87 -10.60
N GLN A 48 -20.64 16.37 -11.38
CA GLN A 48 -20.39 16.76 -12.78
C GLN A 48 -19.43 17.95 -12.85
N ASN A 49 -19.61 18.94 -11.98
CA ASN A 49 -18.69 20.07 -11.86
C ASN A 49 -17.30 19.63 -11.40
N LEU A 50 -17.21 18.68 -10.47
CA LEU A 50 -15.94 18.12 -10.00
C LEU A 50 -15.21 17.38 -11.11
N ALA A 51 -15.91 16.52 -11.85
CA ALA A 51 -15.35 15.85 -13.02
C ALA A 51 -14.84 16.85 -14.06
N THR A 52 -15.59 17.94 -14.28
CA THR A 52 -15.18 19.03 -15.18
C THR A 52 -13.90 19.70 -14.69
N ALA A 53 -13.84 20.14 -13.43
CA ALA A 53 -12.65 20.80 -12.87
C ALA A 53 -11.40 19.91 -12.92
N LEU A 54 -11.53 18.62 -12.60
CA LEU A 54 -10.43 17.66 -12.67
C LEU A 54 -10.01 17.37 -14.12
N SER A 55 -10.95 17.31 -15.07
CA SER A 55 -10.63 17.14 -16.48
C SER A 55 -9.91 18.35 -17.07
N SER A 56 -10.22 19.57 -16.60
CA SER A 56 -9.52 20.79 -17.01
C SER A 56 -8.05 20.78 -16.61
N ILE A 57 -7.72 20.25 -15.41
CA ILE A 57 -6.32 20.07 -14.97
C ILE A 57 -5.51 19.23 -15.95
N VAL A 58 -6.09 18.16 -16.50
CA VAL A 58 -5.38 17.23 -17.39
C VAL A 58 -5.34 17.73 -18.84
N SER A 59 -6.39 18.43 -19.28
CA SER A 59 -6.54 18.87 -20.67
C SER A 59 -5.80 20.17 -20.99
N ASP A 60 -5.48 21.00 -19.98
CA ASP A 60 -4.72 22.23 -20.20
C ASP A 60 -3.23 21.95 -20.37
N THR A 61 -2.80 21.89 -21.63
CA THR A 61 -1.40 21.72 -22.01
C THR A 61 -0.62 23.04 -22.11
N GLN A 62 -1.28 24.20 -21.94
CA GLN A 62 -0.63 25.51 -22.02
C GLN A 62 0.15 25.84 -20.75
N ILE A 63 -0.22 25.23 -19.62
CA ILE A 63 0.51 25.32 -18.36
C ILE A 63 1.74 24.39 -18.41
N ASP A 64 2.93 24.99 -18.45
CA ASP A 64 4.23 24.32 -18.47
C ASP A 64 5.03 24.48 -17.15
N TYR A 65 4.59 25.40 -16.28
CA TYR A 65 5.23 25.70 -15.00
C TYR A 65 4.71 24.87 -13.81
N GLY A 66 3.67 24.06 -14.03
CA GLY A 66 3.27 23.00 -13.10
C GLY A 66 2.34 23.39 -11.95
N PHE A 67 1.65 24.53 -12.04
CA PHE A 67 0.60 24.89 -11.08
C PHE A 67 -0.72 25.15 -11.81
N TYR A 68 -1.79 24.52 -11.33
CA TYR A 68 -3.10 24.49 -11.97
C TYR A 68 -4.15 24.97 -10.97
N ASN A 69 -5.03 25.87 -11.39
CA ASN A 69 -6.20 26.26 -10.63
C ASN A 69 -7.42 26.32 -11.56
N PHE A 70 -8.49 25.63 -11.19
CA PHE A 70 -9.72 25.57 -11.99
C PHE A 70 -10.94 25.69 -11.11
N THR A 71 -11.98 26.31 -11.67
CA THR A 71 -13.30 26.42 -11.04
C THR A 71 -14.35 25.89 -12.01
N ALA A 72 -15.31 25.13 -11.50
CA ALA A 72 -16.42 24.62 -12.29
C ALA A 72 -17.75 24.79 -11.52
N GLY A 73 -18.83 25.06 -12.26
CA GLY A 73 -20.16 25.22 -11.69
C GLY A 73 -20.46 26.61 -11.09
N GLN A 74 -21.65 26.70 -10.50
CA GLN A 74 -22.16 27.87 -9.77
C GLN A 74 -22.65 27.42 -8.39
N GLU A 75 -22.82 28.35 -7.45
CA GLU A 75 -23.37 28.04 -6.13
C GLU A 75 -24.78 27.42 -6.24
N PRO A 76 -25.11 26.37 -5.46
CA PRO A 76 -24.35 25.78 -4.35
C PRO A 76 -23.41 24.61 -4.73
N ASP A 77 -23.27 24.31 -6.01
CA ASP A 77 -22.55 23.13 -6.55
C ASP A 77 -21.18 23.49 -7.14
N LYS A 78 -20.64 24.64 -6.75
CA LYS A 78 -19.36 25.14 -7.25
C LYS A 78 -18.18 24.32 -6.72
N VAL A 79 -17.20 24.08 -7.57
CA VAL A 79 -15.97 23.33 -7.25
C VAL A 79 -14.75 24.18 -7.54
N HIS A 80 -13.82 24.23 -6.59
CA HIS A 80 -12.48 24.75 -6.76
C HIS A 80 -11.49 23.59 -6.73
N ALA A 81 -10.61 23.50 -7.73
CA ALA A 81 -9.57 22.49 -7.82
C ALA A 81 -8.19 23.14 -8.03
N VAL A 82 -7.19 22.63 -7.32
CA VAL A 82 -5.78 23.00 -7.42
C VAL A 82 -4.96 21.75 -7.69
N ALA A 83 -3.96 21.87 -8.56
CA ALA A 83 -2.93 20.84 -8.69
C ALA A 83 -1.53 21.45 -8.78
N LEU A 84 -0.54 20.74 -8.25
CA LEU A 84 0.84 21.20 -8.15
C LEU A 84 1.82 20.09 -8.52
N CYS A 85 2.69 20.34 -9.49
CA CYS A 85 3.85 19.51 -9.79
C CYS A 85 4.95 19.75 -8.75
N LEU A 86 5.64 18.69 -8.30
CA LEU A 86 6.86 18.86 -7.53
C LEU A 86 7.95 19.51 -8.41
N GLY A 87 8.60 20.55 -7.90
CA GLY A 87 9.55 21.37 -8.67
C GLY A 87 10.78 20.59 -9.20
N VAL A 88 11.09 19.44 -8.62
CA VAL A 88 12.20 18.57 -9.04
C VAL A 88 11.83 17.60 -10.16
N VAL A 89 10.59 17.63 -10.65
CA VAL A 89 10.06 16.66 -11.61
C VAL A 89 9.91 17.29 -13.01
N SER A 90 10.25 16.54 -14.05
CA SER A 90 10.03 16.96 -15.46
C SER A 90 8.55 17.16 -15.78
N VAL A 91 8.23 18.05 -16.72
CA VAL A 91 6.84 18.32 -17.17
C VAL A 91 6.11 17.04 -17.58
N GLU A 92 6.77 16.11 -18.26
CA GLU A 92 6.19 14.85 -18.72
C GLU A 92 5.77 13.92 -17.57
N LYS A 93 6.69 13.70 -16.61
CA LYS A 93 6.39 12.93 -15.39
C LYS A 93 5.26 13.59 -14.58
N CYS A 94 5.26 14.92 -14.45
CA CYS A 94 4.17 15.59 -13.76
C CYS A 94 2.82 15.39 -14.48
N ARG A 95 2.76 15.55 -15.80
CA ARG A 95 1.52 15.35 -16.56
C ARG A 95 1.00 13.92 -16.41
N SER A 96 1.90 12.93 -16.41
CA SER A 96 1.55 11.54 -16.10
C SER A 96 0.96 11.41 -14.68
N CYS A 97 1.58 12.07 -13.69
CA CYS A 97 1.09 12.12 -12.32
C CYS A 97 -0.32 12.72 -12.22
N LEU A 98 -0.56 13.87 -12.84
CA LEU A 98 -1.85 14.57 -12.83
C LEU A 98 -2.98 13.75 -13.49
N ASN A 99 -2.69 13.11 -14.62
CA ASN A 99 -3.68 12.28 -15.32
C ASN A 99 -4.12 11.07 -14.48
N ALA A 100 -3.19 10.44 -13.75
CA ALA A 100 -3.53 9.32 -12.87
C ALA A 100 -4.20 9.79 -11.58
N SER A 101 -3.65 10.83 -10.94
CA SER A 101 -4.10 11.32 -9.63
C SER A 101 -5.51 11.92 -9.66
N THR A 102 -5.91 12.57 -10.76
CA THR A 102 -7.29 13.11 -10.91
C THR A 102 -8.36 12.03 -10.83
N ARG A 103 -8.06 10.81 -11.28
CA ARG A 103 -8.95 9.66 -11.11
C ARG A 103 -8.83 9.07 -9.73
N ARG A 104 -7.58 8.92 -9.26
CA ARG A 104 -7.26 8.25 -8.01
C ARG A 104 -7.83 8.96 -6.79
N ILE A 105 -7.80 10.28 -6.75
CA ILE A 105 -8.35 11.06 -5.63
C ILE A 105 -9.86 10.83 -5.42
N LEU A 106 -10.61 10.50 -6.47
CA LEU A 106 -12.03 10.16 -6.39
C LEU A 106 -12.26 8.73 -5.89
N GLU A 107 -11.31 7.82 -6.10
CA GLU A 107 -11.31 6.47 -5.53
C GLU A 107 -10.95 6.50 -4.05
N ASP A 108 -9.94 7.29 -3.68
CA ASP A 108 -9.46 7.42 -2.30
C ASP A 108 -10.48 8.18 -1.42
N CYS A 109 -11.14 9.21 -1.96
CA CYS A 109 -12.15 10.01 -1.26
C CYS A 109 -13.53 9.98 -1.96
N PRO A 110 -14.24 8.83 -1.93
CA PRO A 110 -15.51 8.69 -2.63
C PRO A 110 -16.58 9.59 -2.02
N ASN A 111 -17.31 10.31 -2.87
CA ASN A 111 -18.48 11.13 -2.51
C ASN A 111 -18.21 12.32 -1.57
N GLN A 112 -16.95 12.71 -1.35
CA GLN A 112 -16.56 13.81 -0.46
C GLN A 112 -16.44 15.13 -1.23
N LYS A 113 -17.02 16.23 -0.70
CA LYS A 113 -16.92 17.56 -1.33
C LYS A 113 -15.56 18.25 -1.15
N GLU A 114 -14.66 17.71 -0.32
CA GLU A 114 -13.29 18.21 -0.26
C GLU A 114 -12.30 17.07 -0.03
N ALA A 115 -11.20 17.10 -0.77
CA ALA A 115 -10.10 16.17 -0.61
C ALA A 115 -8.77 16.80 -1.03
N ILE A 116 -7.67 16.26 -0.51
CA ILE A 116 -6.32 16.50 -0.98
C ILE A 116 -5.56 15.17 -1.04
N GLY A 117 -4.78 14.97 -2.09
CA GLY A 117 -3.87 13.85 -2.25
C GLY A 117 -2.49 14.34 -2.69
N TRP A 118 -1.46 13.87 -1.99
CA TRP A 118 -0.06 13.95 -2.41
C TRP A 118 0.35 12.61 -3.01
N TYR A 119 0.93 12.68 -4.20
CA TYR A 119 1.43 11.56 -4.99
C TYR A 119 2.93 11.74 -5.20
N THR A 120 3.60 10.72 -5.75
CA THR A 120 5.07 10.72 -5.92
C THR A 120 5.62 12.00 -6.56
N ASP A 121 4.91 12.54 -7.56
CA ASP A 121 5.38 13.63 -8.41
C ASP A 121 4.48 14.89 -8.41
N CYS A 122 3.31 14.83 -7.76
CA CYS A 122 2.30 15.90 -7.81
C CYS A 122 1.32 15.88 -6.63
N MET A 123 0.58 16.98 -6.47
CA MET A 123 -0.52 17.13 -5.51
C MET A 123 -1.80 17.53 -6.24
N ILE A 124 -2.94 17.02 -5.77
CA ILE A 124 -4.28 17.45 -6.19
C ILE A 124 -5.12 17.77 -4.96
N ARG A 125 -5.86 18.88 -5.01
CA ARG A 125 -6.81 19.29 -3.98
C ARG A 125 -8.08 19.83 -4.62
N TYR A 126 -9.23 19.47 -4.10
CA TYR A 126 -10.50 20.10 -4.47
C TYR A 126 -11.37 20.40 -3.25
N SER A 127 -12.25 21.38 -3.38
CA SER A 127 -13.19 21.79 -2.33
C SER A 127 -14.41 22.50 -2.94
N ASN A 128 -15.53 22.48 -2.23
CA ASN A 128 -16.69 23.34 -2.51
C ASN A 128 -16.55 24.76 -1.93
N ARG A 129 -15.40 25.09 -1.32
CA ARG A 129 -15.06 26.42 -0.81
C ARG A 129 -13.87 26.98 -1.57
N THR A 130 -13.70 28.29 -1.52
CA THR A 130 -12.52 28.95 -2.10
C THR A 130 -11.25 28.46 -1.40
N ILE A 131 -10.33 27.90 -2.17
CA ILE A 131 -9.03 27.40 -1.69
C ILE A 131 -7.83 28.15 -2.28
N PHE A 132 -8.07 29.06 -3.23
CA PHE A 132 -7.01 29.84 -3.89
C PHE A 132 -6.52 30.97 -2.99
N GLY A 133 -5.20 31.08 -2.84
CA GLY A 133 -4.55 32.09 -2.00
C GLY A 133 -4.83 31.94 -0.51
N VAL A 134 -5.42 30.81 -0.08
CA VAL A 134 -5.74 30.54 1.32
C VAL A 134 -4.68 29.61 1.91
N ARG A 135 -3.85 30.15 2.81
CA ARG A 135 -2.87 29.37 3.57
C ARG A 135 -3.57 28.31 4.42
N ASN A 136 -3.21 27.04 4.21
CA ASN A 136 -3.63 25.94 5.05
C ASN A 136 -2.42 25.11 5.47
N ASP A 137 -2.09 25.21 6.75
CA ASP A 137 -0.89 24.60 7.33
C ASP A 137 -1.20 23.23 7.97
N ARG A 138 -2.36 22.64 7.67
CA ARG A 138 -2.69 21.29 8.15
C ARG A 138 -1.68 20.30 7.59
N VAL A 139 -0.96 19.66 8.50
CA VAL A 139 -0.04 18.54 8.24
C VAL A 139 -0.86 17.31 7.87
N LEU A 140 -0.46 16.63 6.80
CA LEU A 140 -0.98 15.34 6.41
C LEU A 140 -0.06 14.25 6.96
N GLU A 141 -0.58 13.46 7.91
CA GLU A 141 0.15 12.35 8.50
C GLU A 141 0.19 11.13 7.53
N PRO A 142 1.23 10.27 7.64
CA PRO A 142 2.37 10.36 8.56
C PRO A 142 3.47 11.30 8.06
N VAL A 143 4.20 11.93 8.99
CA VAL A 143 5.55 12.49 8.73
C VAL A 143 6.53 11.34 8.45
N PHE A 144 7.21 11.37 7.30
CA PHE A 144 8.16 10.32 6.93
C PHE A 144 9.56 10.68 7.39
N ILE A 145 10.17 9.84 8.24
CA ILE A 145 11.52 10.04 8.78
C ILE A 145 12.43 8.96 8.18
N SER A 146 13.59 9.36 7.67
CA SER A 146 14.58 8.47 7.04
C SER A 146 15.94 8.55 7.75
N GLY A 147 16.42 7.40 8.19
CA GLY A 147 17.81 7.16 8.64
C GLY A 147 18.05 7.22 10.15
N GLN A 148 19.30 6.92 10.53
CA GLN A 148 19.76 6.87 11.93
C GLN A 148 19.93 8.28 12.52
N ASN A 149 19.93 8.41 13.85
CA ASN A 149 20.26 9.67 14.50
C ASN A 149 21.69 10.10 14.14
N ALA A 150 21.87 11.37 13.77
CA ALA A 150 23.18 11.95 13.52
C ALA A 150 24.12 11.73 14.74
N SER A 151 25.36 11.29 14.49
CA SER A 151 26.36 11.06 15.55
C SER A 151 26.84 12.37 16.22
N ASP A 152 26.71 13.49 15.52
CA ASP A 152 26.92 14.86 16.00
C ASP A 152 25.64 15.66 15.75
N ILE A 153 24.72 15.58 16.72
CA ILE A 153 23.36 16.12 16.60
C ILE A 153 23.40 17.65 16.45
N ASP A 154 24.28 18.34 17.18
CA ASP A 154 24.32 19.80 17.21
C ASP A 154 24.86 20.38 15.90
N GLY A 155 26.00 19.86 15.42
CA GLY A 155 26.59 20.31 14.15
C GLY A 155 25.71 20.01 12.94
N TYR A 156 25.03 18.87 12.94
CA TYR A 156 24.10 18.48 11.89
C TYR A 156 22.83 19.34 11.91
N THR A 157 22.22 19.50 13.09
CA THR A 157 21.01 20.33 13.27
C THR A 157 21.25 21.78 12.85
N GLN A 158 22.41 22.35 13.17
CA GLN A 158 22.77 23.70 12.72
C GLN A 158 22.86 23.79 11.19
N SER A 159 23.58 22.86 10.55
CA SER A 159 23.74 22.82 9.09
C SER A 159 22.39 22.67 8.38
N LEU A 160 21.51 21.81 8.91
CA LEU A 160 20.15 21.62 8.41
C LEU A 160 19.31 22.89 8.56
N SER A 161 19.36 23.55 9.73
CA SER A 161 18.63 24.79 9.97
C SER A 161 19.01 25.88 8.97
N ASP A 162 20.31 26.04 8.71
CA ASP A 162 20.85 27.00 7.75
C ASP A 162 20.38 26.70 6.31
N LEU A 163 20.39 25.42 5.92
CA LEU A 163 19.88 24.97 4.63
C LEU A 163 18.38 25.27 4.50
N LEU A 164 17.57 24.86 5.48
CA LEU A 164 16.13 25.06 5.46
C LEU A 164 15.79 26.55 5.43
N GLN A 165 16.47 27.39 6.22
CA GLN A 165 16.24 28.84 6.22
C GLN A 165 16.51 29.47 4.85
N ARG A 166 17.61 29.10 4.21
CA ARG A 166 17.94 29.59 2.86
C ARG A 166 16.88 29.14 1.84
N LEU A 167 16.54 27.85 1.82
CA LEU A 167 15.57 27.31 0.87
C LEU A 167 14.15 27.85 1.10
N ARG A 168 13.76 28.14 2.35
CA ARG A 168 12.48 28.81 2.66
C ARG A 168 12.37 30.17 1.99
N ASN A 169 13.40 31.01 2.18
CA ASN A 169 13.43 32.36 1.62
C ASN A 169 13.45 32.33 0.08
N GLU A 170 14.20 31.39 -0.49
CA GLU A 170 14.30 31.22 -1.94
C GLU A 170 12.98 30.69 -2.55
N ALA A 171 12.34 29.70 -1.92
CA ALA A 171 11.03 29.22 -2.38
C ALA A 171 9.97 30.32 -2.28
N ALA A 172 9.95 31.08 -1.18
CA ALA A 172 8.99 32.15 -0.94
C ALA A 172 9.12 33.33 -1.92
N SER A 173 10.34 33.63 -2.40
CA SER A 173 10.61 34.70 -3.35
C SER A 173 10.17 34.38 -4.79
N GLY A 174 9.78 33.14 -5.08
CA GLY A 174 9.24 32.73 -6.36
C GLY A 174 7.99 33.53 -6.78
N ASP A 175 7.69 33.55 -8.08
CA ASP A 175 6.55 34.26 -8.65
C ASP A 175 5.26 33.42 -8.61
N SER A 176 4.20 33.89 -9.29
CA SER A 176 2.91 33.19 -9.37
C SER A 176 2.96 31.89 -10.18
N ARG A 177 4.07 31.58 -10.85
CA ARG A 177 4.25 30.34 -11.61
C ARG A 177 4.92 29.26 -10.77
N ARG A 178 5.90 29.64 -9.93
CA ARG A 178 6.69 28.65 -9.19
C ARG A 178 7.28 29.23 -7.91
N LYS A 179 7.02 28.54 -6.80
CA LYS A 179 7.61 28.80 -5.48
C LYS A 179 8.25 27.54 -4.91
N SER A 180 9.44 27.22 -5.41
CA SER A 180 10.18 26.00 -5.06
C SER A 180 11.67 26.24 -5.12
N ALA A 181 12.41 25.69 -4.15
CA ALA A 181 13.86 25.80 -4.06
C ALA A 181 14.48 24.44 -3.71
N VAL A 182 15.66 24.17 -4.28
CA VAL A 182 16.49 23.02 -3.94
C VAL A 182 17.89 23.49 -3.60
N GLY A 183 18.60 22.71 -2.80
CA GLY A 183 20.00 22.99 -2.56
C GLY A 183 20.65 21.96 -1.65
N GLU A 184 21.92 22.23 -1.36
CA GLU A 184 22.75 21.37 -0.53
C GLU A 184 23.59 22.17 0.47
N ILE A 185 24.06 21.50 1.51
CA ILE A 185 25.07 22.01 2.44
C ILE A 185 25.92 20.85 2.97
N GLY A 186 27.22 21.09 3.16
CA GLY A 186 28.09 20.12 3.84
C GLY A 186 27.87 20.15 5.36
N ALA A 187 27.74 18.98 5.98
CA ALA A 187 27.64 18.81 7.42
C ALA A 187 28.92 18.15 7.99
N PRO A 188 29.45 18.62 9.13
CA PRO A 188 30.64 18.03 9.74
C PRO A 188 30.47 16.52 10.02
N LYS A 189 31.44 15.71 9.61
CA LYS A 189 31.53 14.24 9.86
C LYS A 189 30.39 13.36 9.30
N LEU A 190 29.37 13.93 8.64
CA LEU A 190 28.13 13.21 8.23
C LEU A 190 27.79 13.31 6.73
N GLY A 191 28.55 14.08 5.94
CA GLY A 191 28.37 14.19 4.48
C GLY A 191 27.59 15.43 4.06
N THR A 192 26.87 15.35 2.94
CA THR A 192 26.10 16.47 2.37
C THR A 192 24.61 16.29 2.63
N ILE A 193 23.92 17.35 3.05
CA ILE A 193 22.47 17.40 3.22
C ILE A 193 21.88 18.03 1.96
N PHE A 194 20.91 17.35 1.34
CA PHE A 194 20.16 17.84 0.20
C PHE A 194 18.74 18.20 0.64
N GLY A 195 18.20 19.34 0.21
CA GLY A 195 16.88 19.83 0.59
C GLY A 195 16.04 20.27 -0.61
N HIS A 196 14.73 20.12 -0.51
CA HIS A 196 13.71 20.61 -1.44
C HIS A 196 12.50 21.13 -0.68
N LEU A 197 12.21 22.42 -0.85
CA LEU A 197 11.06 23.09 -0.27
C LEU A 197 10.18 23.67 -1.37
N GLN A 198 8.86 23.62 -1.17
CA GLN A 198 7.90 24.10 -2.15
C GLN A 198 6.57 24.49 -1.49
N CYS A 199 5.92 25.54 -2.00
CA CYS A 199 4.55 25.90 -1.64
C CYS A 199 3.71 26.11 -2.91
N THR A 200 2.39 26.21 -2.76
CA THR A 200 1.51 26.52 -3.89
C THR A 200 1.74 27.99 -4.34
N PRO A 201 2.00 28.25 -5.64
CA PRO A 201 2.30 29.60 -6.15
C PRO A 201 1.23 30.67 -5.98
N ASP A 202 -0.01 30.29 -5.67
CA ASP A 202 -1.12 31.20 -5.36
C ASP A 202 -0.99 31.88 -3.98
N LEU A 203 -0.10 31.40 -3.11
CA LEU A 203 0.17 32.04 -1.83
C LEU A 203 1.02 33.31 -1.97
N SER A 204 0.88 34.24 -1.03
CA SER A 204 1.81 35.35 -0.89
C SER A 204 3.21 34.84 -0.51
N SER A 205 4.26 35.65 -0.72
CA SER A 205 5.62 35.32 -0.24
C SER A 205 5.64 35.06 1.28
N VAL A 206 4.89 35.87 2.04
CA VAL A 206 4.77 35.73 3.50
C VAL A 206 4.07 34.43 3.88
N ASP A 207 2.95 34.11 3.25
CA ASP A 207 2.20 32.88 3.55
C ASP A 207 2.94 31.62 3.15
N CYS A 208 3.65 31.64 2.02
CA CYS A 208 4.52 30.56 1.59
C CYS A 208 5.64 30.31 2.62
N ASN A 209 6.34 31.37 3.03
CA ASN A 209 7.40 31.25 4.05
C ASN A 209 6.83 30.71 5.36
N ASN A 210 5.69 31.22 5.81
CA ASN A 210 5.07 30.78 7.06
C ASN A 210 4.64 29.30 7.00
N CYS A 211 4.09 28.83 5.87
CA CYS A 211 3.77 27.40 5.70
C CYS A 211 5.04 26.55 5.82
N LEU A 212 6.13 26.97 5.18
CA LEU A 212 7.40 26.25 5.24
C LEU A 212 8.09 26.35 6.62
N VAL A 213 7.83 27.40 7.40
CA VAL A 213 8.20 27.45 8.84
C VAL A 213 7.45 26.38 9.60
N THR A 214 6.13 26.29 9.45
CA THR A 214 5.33 25.23 10.08
C THR A 214 5.81 23.83 9.70
N ALA A 215 6.24 23.63 8.44
CA ALA A 215 6.85 22.36 8.03
C ALA A 215 8.20 22.13 8.72
N ALA A 216 9.08 23.15 8.77
CA ALA A 216 10.38 23.05 9.42
C ALA A 216 10.29 22.79 10.93
N ASP A 217 9.30 23.36 11.62
CA ASP A 217 9.05 23.13 13.06
C ASP A 217 8.64 21.68 13.38
N ARG A 218 8.24 20.91 12.36
CA ARG A 218 7.90 19.48 12.48
C ARG A 218 9.06 18.54 12.14
N VAL A 219 10.22 19.09 11.80
CA VAL A 219 11.42 18.28 11.55
C VAL A 219 11.91 17.67 12.88
N PRO A 220 12.01 16.34 12.99
CA PRO A 220 12.53 15.70 14.20
C PRO A 220 14.01 16.00 14.41
N THR A 221 14.39 16.37 15.63
CA THR A 221 15.78 16.62 16.02
C THR A 221 16.66 15.40 15.73
N GLY A 222 17.81 15.63 15.10
CA GLY A 222 18.81 14.60 14.83
C GLY A 222 18.50 13.65 13.66
N SER A 223 17.35 13.78 12.99
CA SER A 223 17.00 12.91 11.86
C SER A 223 17.78 13.26 10.58
N THR A 224 18.30 12.24 9.89
CA THR A 224 19.11 12.41 8.67
C THR A 224 18.30 12.61 7.38
N GLY A 225 16.98 12.49 7.46
CA GLY A 225 16.09 12.80 6.37
C GLY A 225 14.63 12.83 6.83
N THR A 226 13.84 13.72 6.27
CA THR A 226 12.41 13.84 6.57
C THR A 226 11.63 14.28 5.33
N ARG A 227 10.39 13.81 5.18
CA ARG A 227 9.40 14.35 4.23
C ARG A 227 8.13 14.76 4.95
N ILE A 228 7.69 16.00 4.74
CA ILE A 228 6.57 16.62 5.42
C ILE A 228 5.63 17.20 4.37
N PHE A 229 4.37 16.77 4.41
CA PHE A 229 3.33 17.17 3.49
C PHE A 229 2.31 18.04 4.24
N LEU A 230 2.19 19.31 3.85
CA LEU A 230 1.14 20.20 4.31
C LEU A 230 0.14 20.44 3.18
N THR A 231 -1.01 21.03 3.54
CA THR A 231 -2.06 21.31 2.56
C THR A 231 -1.62 22.36 1.52
N SER A 232 -0.72 23.26 1.89
CA SER A 232 -0.22 24.36 1.05
C SER A 232 1.29 24.31 0.76
N CYS A 233 2.06 23.40 1.38
CA CYS A 233 3.50 23.31 1.16
C CYS A 233 4.08 21.93 1.45
N TYR A 234 5.34 21.75 1.09
CA TYR A 234 6.10 20.52 1.12
C TYR A 234 7.54 20.78 1.54
N LEU A 235 8.08 19.91 2.38
CA LEU A 235 9.48 19.93 2.80
C LEU A 235 10.05 18.52 2.71
N ARG A 236 11.19 18.38 2.03
CA ARG A 236 12.00 17.16 2.05
C ARG A 236 13.47 17.51 2.22
N TYR A 237 14.16 16.76 3.07
CA TYR A 237 15.63 16.71 3.05
C TYR A 237 16.11 15.29 3.29
N GLU A 238 17.26 14.95 2.73
CA GLU A 238 17.93 13.65 2.88
C GLU A 238 19.45 13.84 2.73
N ASN A 239 20.25 12.89 3.22
CA ASN A 239 21.71 12.85 3.03
C ASN A 239 22.16 12.24 1.69
N ARG A 240 21.20 11.86 0.83
CA ARG A 240 21.42 11.36 -0.53
C ARG A 240 20.71 12.27 -1.51
N LEU A 241 21.35 12.52 -2.65
CA LEU A 241 20.77 13.32 -3.71
C LEU A 241 19.50 12.64 -4.26
N PHE A 242 18.39 13.38 -4.29
CA PHE A 242 17.07 12.88 -4.72
C PHE A 242 16.43 13.70 -5.84
N TYR A 243 17.18 14.62 -6.43
CA TYR A 243 16.78 15.41 -7.59
C TYR A 243 17.95 15.48 -8.57
N ASP A 244 17.65 15.69 -9.86
CA ASP A 244 18.70 15.81 -10.86
C ASP A 244 19.50 17.11 -10.62
N PRO A 245 20.84 17.05 -10.53
CA PRO A 245 21.65 18.23 -10.33
C PRO A 245 21.52 19.12 -11.56
N SER A 246 21.14 20.38 -11.38
CA SER A 246 21.11 21.34 -12.46
C SER A 246 22.53 21.49 -13.07
N PRO A 247 22.65 21.61 -14.41
CA PRO A 247 23.95 21.88 -15.01
C PRO A 247 24.49 23.21 -14.44
N PRO A 248 25.81 23.31 -14.16
CA PRO A 248 26.39 24.51 -13.58
C PRO A 248 26.13 25.72 -14.49
N PRO A 249 25.88 26.92 -13.91
CA PRO A 249 25.67 28.11 -14.71
C PRO A 249 26.93 28.38 -15.55
N PRO A 250 26.79 28.78 -16.83
CA PRO A 250 27.93 29.20 -17.63
C PRO A 250 28.62 30.38 -16.93
N PRO A 251 29.96 30.48 -17.00
CA PRO A 251 30.72 31.53 -16.33
C PRO A 251 30.22 32.92 -16.77
N PRO A 252 30.26 33.93 -15.90
CA PRO A 252 29.77 35.27 -16.22
C PRO A 252 30.54 35.82 -17.42
N ALA A 253 29.81 36.06 -18.52
CA ALA A 253 30.37 36.65 -19.73
C ALA A 253 30.84 38.08 -19.44
N GLY A 254 32.16 38.26 -19.37
CA GLY A 254 32.80 39.57 -19.49
C GLY A 254 32.45 40.22 -20.83
N GLY A 255 32.29 41.53 -20.82
CA GLY A 255 31.52 42.27 -21.82
C GLY A 255 32.13 42.47 -23.21
N VAL A 256 31.21 42.67 -24.17
CA VAL A 256 31.24 43.52 -25.40
C VAL A 256 32.15 43.04 -26.56
N PRO A 257 31.90 43.33 -27.87
CA PRO A 257 30.78 44.02 -28.55
C PRO A 257 30.04 43.21 -29.65
N SER A 258 28.92 43.79 -30.11
CA SER A 258 28.02 43.36 -31.18
C SER A 258 28.69 43.06 -32.54
N PRO A 259 28.19 42.09 -33.34
CA PRO A 259 28.57 41.93 -34.74
C PRO A 259 27.60 42.64 -35.71
N PRO A 260 28.05 43.00 -36.93
CA PRO A 260 27.29 43.83 -37.88
C PRO A 260 26.39 43.02 -38.82
N LEU A 261 25.46 43.77 -39.42
CA LEU A 261 24.49 43.41 -40.46
C LEU A 261 25.03 42.50 -41.59
N SER A 262 24.24 41.51 -41.97
CA SER A 262 24.44 40.56 -43.07
C SER A 262 24.46 41.20 -44.47
N PRO A 263 25.23 40.66 -45.44
CA PRO A 263 25.03 40.87 -46.89
C PRO A 263 24.25 39.70 -47.56
N PRO A 264 23.80 39.86 -48.84
CA PRO A 264 22.63 39.17 -49.42
C PRO A 264 22.91 37.77 -49.99
N PRO A 265 21.86 36.96 -50.28
CA PRO A 265 22.02 35.59 -50.77
C PRO A 265 22.31 35.53 -52.28
N THR A 266 23.20 34.63 -52.67
CA THR A 266 23.40 34.17 -54.06
C THR A 266 22.67 32.85 -54.33
N PRO A 267 22.36 32.53 -55.60
CA PRO A 267 21.21 31.73 -55.97
C PRO A 267 21.44 30.21 -56.05
N ASP A 268 20.36 29.55 -55.69
CA ASP A 268 19.82 28.22 -56.03
C ASP A 268 20.55 27.36 -57.08
N ASN A 269 20.68 26.06 -56.77
CA ASN A 269 20.71 25.04 -57.82
C ASN A 269 20.11 23.70 -57.36
N ASN A 270 18.90 23.44 -57.87
CA ASN A 270 18.25 22.15 -58.14
C ASN A 270 17.67 21.31 -56.98
N SER A 271 16.43 21.67 -56.59
CA SER A 271 15.55 20.95 -55.66
C SER A 271 14.62 19.90 -56.30
N ASN A 272 14.68 19.66 -57.61
CA ASN A 272 13.68 18.80 -58.28
C ASN A 272 14.07 17.33 -58.41
N THR A 273 15.36 16.99 -58.40
CA THR A 273 15.81 15.59 -58.55
C THR A 273 15.75 14.83 -57.23
N ALA A 274 16.16 15.45 -56.11
CA ALA A 274 16.14 14.82 -54.80
C ALA A 274 14.72 14.58 -54.27
N ARG A 275 13.80 15.52 -54.49
CA ARG A 275 12.39 15.39 -54.08
C ARG A 275 11.66 14.28 -54.85
N THR A 276 11.96 14.11 -56.14
CA THR A 276 11.38 13.04 -56.96
C THR A 276 11.89 11.65 -56.52
N VAL A 277 13.18 11.51 -56.20
CA VAL A 277 13.74 10.25 -55.69
C VAL A 277 13.13 9.87 -54.34
N ILE A 278 12.96 10.84 -53.42
CA ILE A 278 12.35 10.59 -52.11
C ILE A 278 10.88 10.16 -52.26
N ILE A 279 10.10 10.84 -53.10
CA ILE A 279 8.69 10.47 -53.32
C ILE A 279 8.59 9.06 -53.92
N VAL A 280 9.40 8.74 -54.94
CA VAL A 280 9.37 7.40 -55.57
C VAL A 280 9.75 6.30 -54.58
N VAL A 281 10.78 6.52 -53.74
CA VAL A 281 11.19 5.54 -52.73
C VAL A 281 10.12 5.36 -51.66
N VAL A 282 9.52 6.45 -51.17
CA VAL A 282 8.44 6.38 -50.16
C VAL A 282 7.19 5.71 -50.72
N SER A 283 6.82 5.99 -51.97
CA SER A 283 5.71 5.33 -52.67
C SER A 283 5.94 3.83 -52.87
N ILE A 284 7.17 3.42 -53.21
CA ILE A 284 7.51 2.00 -53.38
C ILE A 284 7.51 1.27 -52.03
N VAL A 285 8.11 1.86 -50.99
CA VAL A 285 8.17 1.26 -49.65
C VAL A 285 6.76 1.14 -49.06
N SER A 286 5.94 2.18 -49.17
CA SER A 286 4.55 2.13 -48.70
C SER A 286 3.72 1.10 -49.46
N ALA A 287 3.89 0.97 -50.79
CA ALA A 287 3.21 -0.06 -51.56
C ALA A 287 3.64 -1.48 -51.15
N ILE A 288 4.93 -1.71 -50.89
CA ILE A 288 5.44 -3.00 -50.41
C ILE A 288 4.85 -3.34 -49.04
N ILE A 289 4.80 -2.38 -48.11
CA ILE A 289 4.19 -2.56 -46.79
C ILE A 289 2.70 -2.88 -46.91
N LEU A 290 1.98 -2.22 -47.83
CA LEU A 290 0.57 -2.45 -48.07
C LEU A 290 0.32 -3.84 -48.68
N VAL A 291 1.16 -4.29 -49.62
CA VAL A 291 1.08 -5.63 -50.20
C VAL A 291 1.41 -6.71 -49.18
N VAL A 292 2.43 -6.51 -48.33
CA VAL A 292 2.76 -7.43 -47.23
C VAL A 292 1.64 -7.45 -46.19
N GLY A 293 1.07 -6.29 -45.84
CA GLY A 293 -0.08 -6.17 -44.96
C GLY A 293 -1.31 -6.89 -45.52
N ILE A 294 -1.62 -6.69 -46.80
CA ILE A 294 -2.71 -7.40 -47.49
C ILE A 294 -2.41 -8.90 -47.55
N PHE A 295 -1.17 -9.32 -47.83
CA PHE A 295 -0.80 -10.73 -47.86
C PHE A 295 -0.94 -11.39 -46.48
N ILE A 296 -0.56 -10.70 -45.41
CA ILE A 296 -0.78 -11.12 -44.03
C ILE A 296 -2.29 -11.19 -43.74
N ILE A 297 -3.06 -10.16 -44.10
CA ILE A 297 -4.52 -10.14 -43.90
C ILE A 297 -5.21 -11.26 -44.69
N LEU A 298 -4.78 -11.55 -45.92
CA LEU A 298 -5.31 -12.64 -46.74
C LEU A 298 -4.89 -14.02 -46.22
N ARG A 299 -3.67 -14.16 -45.66
CA ARG A 299 -3.25 -15.37 -44.93
C ARG A 299 -4.05 -15.58 -43.64
N LEU A 300 -4.34 -14.50 -42.91
CA LEU A 300 -5.17 -14.52 -41.71
C LEU A 300 -6.66 -14.76 -42.04
N ARG A 301 -7.16 -14.25 -43.17
CA ARG A 301 -8.52 -14.51 -43.67
C ARG A 301 -8.67 -15.91 -44.26
N LYS A 302 -7.67 -16.46 -44.95
CA LYS A 302 -7.66 -17.88 -45.37
C LYS A 302 -7.62 -18.85 -44.19
N ARG A 303 -7.11 -18.44 -43.02
CA ARG A 303 -7.25 -19.19 -41.76
C ARG A 303 -8.67 -19.11 -41.17
N LYS A 304 -9.48 -18.12 -41.55
CA LYS A 304 -10.81 -17.87 -40.97
C LYS A 304 -11.99 -18.52 -41.71
N HIS A 305 -11.73 -19.35 -42.73
CA HIS A 305 -12.80 -20.01 -43.52
C HIS A 305 -12.80 -21.55 -43.45
N LYS A 306 -12.12 -22.15 -42.47
CA LYS A 306 -12.47 -23.49 -41.99
C LYS A 306 -13.13 -23.32 -40.63
N THR A 307 -14.45 -23.48 -40.59
CA THR A 307 -15.18 -23.86 -39.39
C THR A 307 -15.01 -25.38 -39.21
N PRO A 308 -14.29 -25.79 -38.18
CA PRO A 308 -14.66 -26.95 -37.39
C PRO A 308 -14.76 -26.55 -35.90
N GLU A 309 -15.68 -27.21 -35.20
CA GLU A 309 -15.90 -27.19 -33.75
C GLU A 309 -14.72 -26.67 -32.91
N GLU A 310 -14.95 -25.64 -32.09
CA GLU A 310 -13.97 -25.16 -31.13
C GLU A 310 -13.76 -26.19 -30.01
N LYS A 311 -12.87 -27.16 -30.27
CA LYS A 311 -11.96 -27.65 -29.23
C LYS A 311 -10.95 -26.53 -28.99
N PHE A 312 -11.06 -25.89 -27.83
CA PHE A 312 -10.04 -24.97 -27.36
C PHE A 312 -8.88 -25.82 -26.82
N ASP A 313 -7.82 -25.97 -27.62
CA ASP A 313 -6.58 -26.60 -27.19
C ASP A 313 -6.03 -25.85 -25.97
N GLY A 314 -5.64 -26.65 -24.96
CA GLY A 314 -5.17 -26.19 -23.68
C GLY A 314 -4.01 -25.19 -23.77
N VAL A 315 -3.89 -24.42 -22.70
CA VAL A 315 -2.75 -23.54 -22.42
C VAL A 315 -1.45 -24.30 -22.72
N SER A 316 -0.76 -23.92 -23.80
CA SER A 316 0.62 -24.35 -24.02
C SER A 316 1.52 -23.54 -23.09
N PHE A 317 2.05 -24.22 -22.08
CA PHE A 317 3.22 -23.76 -21.33
C PHE A 317 4.41 -23.76 -22.29
N GLY A 318 4.67 -22.60 -22.89
CA GLY A 318 5.79 -22.39 -23.80
C GLY A 318 7.13 -22.28 -23.05
N ASP A 319 7.92 -23.34 -23.20
CA ASP A 319 9.38 -23.38 -23.34
C ASP A 319 10.25 -22.75 -22.23
N THR A 320 10.33 -23.47 -21.12
CA THR A 320 11.58 -23.66 -20.35
C THR A 320 11.62 -25.12 -19.87
N THR A 321 11.49 -26.04 -20.83
CA THR A 321 11.52 -27.48 -20.54
C THR A 321 12.94 -28.01 -20.59
N GLY A 322 13.60 -27.91 -19.44
CA GLY A 322 14.63 -28.86 -19.02
C GLY A 322 14.14 -29.81 -17.91
N GLU A 323 13.25 -29.36 -17.01
CA GLU A 323 12.90 -30.15 -15.82
C GLU A 323 11.50 -29.88 -15.23
N ILE A 324 10.46 -29.78 -16.07
CA ILE A 324 9.06 -29.84 -15.62
C ILE A 324 8.52 -31.24 -15.91
N SER A 325 8.90 -32.20 -15.07
CA SER A 325 8.22 -33.48 -14.97
C SER A 325 7.28 -33.47 -13.76
N SER A 326 5.99 -33.71 -14.03
CA SER A 326 4.93 -34.24 -13.14
C SER A 326 4.33 -33.39 -12.01
N VAL A 327 3.56 -32.34 -12.32
CA VAL A 327 2.34 -32.03 -11.54
C VAL A 327 1.23 -31.53 -12.48
N GLU A 328 0.25 -32.38 -12.78
CA GLU A 328 -1.02 -31.99 -13.43
C GLU A 328 -1.84 -31.13 -12.45
N THR A 329 -1.96 -29.83 -12.71
CA THR A 329 -2.91 -29.00 -11.95
C THR A 329 -4.27 -29.09 -12.59
N ILE A 330 -5.30 -29.43 -11.81
CA ILE A 330 -6.65 -29.65 -12.32
C ILE A 330 -7.30 -28.30 -12.61
N GLN A 331 -7.65 -28.05 -13.87
CA GLN A 331 -8.49 -26.93 -14.25
C GLN A 331 -9.97 -27.34 -14.12
N TYR A 332 -10.74 -26.60 -13.32
CA TYR A 332 -12.18 -26.80 -13.17
C TYR A 332 -12.94 -25.85 -14.11
N ASP A 333 -14.08 -26.32 -14.63
CA ASP A 333 -15.03 -25.47 -15.35
C ASP A 333 -15.80 -24.57 -14.36
N PHE A 334 -16.15 -23.36 -14.81
CA PHE A 334 -16.83 -22.39 -13.95
C PHE A 334 -18.18 -22.90 -13.47
N ASP A 335 -18.92 -23.61 -14.32
CA ASP A 335 -20.25 -24.12 -13.99
C ASP A 335 -20.21 -25.16 -12.86
N THR A 336 -19.22 -26.07 -12.86
CA THR A 336 -18.97 -26.97 -11.74
C THR A 336 -18.71 -26.22 -10.44
N ILE A 337 -17.87 -25.17 -10.47
CA ILE A 337 -17.56 -24.39 -9.26
C ILE A 337 -18.75 -23.55 -8.81
N LYS A 338 -19.51 -23.01 -9.77
CA LYS A 338 -20.77 -22.29 -9.52
C LYS A 338 -21.78 -23.19 -8.82
N VAL A 339 -21.96 -24.43 -9.29
CA VAL A 339 -22.84 -25.41 -8.63
C VAL A 339 -22.29 -25.79 -7.27
N ALA A 340 -20.98 -26.08 -7.16
CA ALA A 340 -20.35 -26.49 -5.92
C ALA A 340 -20.47 -25.46 -4.80
N THR A 341 -20.53 -24.17 -5.15
CA THR A 341 -20.64 -23.04 -4.21
C THR A 341 -22.07 -22.53 -4.03
N ASN A 342 -23.06 -23.16 -4.68
CA ASN A 342 -24.44 -22.68 -4.76
C ASN A 342 -24.52 -21.22 -5.28
N ASP A 343 -23.96 -21.01 -6.46
CA ASP A 343 -23.81 -19.71 -7.13
C ASP A 343 -23.14 -18.64 -6.26
N PHE A 344 -22.05 -19.02 -5.58
CA PHE A 344 -21.33 -18.15 -4.65
C PHE A 344 -22.25 -17.51 -3.59
N SER A 345 -23.22 -18.29 -3.07
CA SER A 345 -24.16 -17.85 -2.04
C SER A 345 -23.44 -17.24 -0.83
N THR A 346 -24.03 -16.19 -0.26
CA THR A 346 -23.54 -15.55 0.96
C THR A 346 -23.53 -16.49 2.15
N GLU A 347 -24.39 -17.52 2.18
CA GLU A 347 -24.41 -18.56 3.23
C GLU A 347 -23.15 -19.42 3.21
N ASN A 348 -22.52 -19.58 2.04
CA ASN A 348 -21.28 -20.32 1.88
C ASN A 348 -20.04 -19.44 2.01
N LYS A 349 -20.19 -18.14 2.29
CA LYS A 349 -19.05 -17.23 2.37
C LYS A 349 -18.27 -17.46 3.66
N LEU A 350 -17.00 -17.85 3.52
CA LEU A 350 -16.07 -18.10 4.63
C LEU A 350 -15.36 -16.82 5.09
N GLY A 351 -15.14 -15.87 4.17
CA GLY A 351 -14.47 -14.62 4.47
C GLY A 351 -14.30 -13.74 3.23
N GLN A 352 -13.88 -12.49 3.44
CA GLN A 352 -13.52 -11.57 2.36
C GLN A 352 -12.38 -10.66 2.82
N GLY A 353 -11.33 -10.59 2.00
CA GLY A 353 -10.20 -9.69 2.20
C GLY A 353 -9.97 -8.78 0.98
N GLY A 354 -8.84 -8.08 0.97
CA GLY A 354 -8.42 -7.21 -0.15
C GLY A 354 -8.22 -7.95 -1.47
N PHE A 355 -8.10 -9.27 -1.43
CA PHE A 355 -7.78 -10.14 -2.58
C PHE A 355 -8.97 -10.94 -3.10
N GLY A 356 -10.17 -10.68 -2.57
CA GLY A 356 -11.41 -11.36 -2.99
C GLY A 356 -12.15 -12.06 -1.87
N ALA A 357 -13.25 -12.71 -2.25
CA ALA A 357 -14.11 -13.46 -1.33
C ALA A 357 -13.79 -14.96 -1.42
N VAL A 358 -13.87 -15.63 -0.27
CA VAL A 358 -13.65 -17.08 -0.16
C VAL A 358 -14.97 -17.75 0.19
N TYR A 359 -15.31 -18.81 -0.54
CA TYR A 359 -16.56 -19.55 -0.40
C TYR A 359 -16.28 -21.01 -0.10
N ARG A 360 -17.07 -21.62 0.77
CA ARG A 360 -17.15 -23.06 0.95
C ARG A 360 -17.88 -23.65 -0.25
N GLY A 361 -17.37 -24.76 -0.75
CA GLY A 361 -18.04 -25.52 -1.79
C GLY A 361 -17.95 -27.02 -1.54
N LYS A 362 -18.78 -27.77 -2.25
CA LYS A 362 -18.75 -29.23 -2.28
C LYS A 362 -18.74 -29.70 -3.73
N LEU A 363 -17.66 -30.33 -4.16
CA LEU A 363 -17.54 -30.91 -5.49
C LEU A 363 -18.49 -32.11 -5.66
N PRO A 364 -18.81 -32.52 -6.90
CA PRO A 364 -19.72 -33.64 -7.16
C PRO A 364 -19.27 -34.98 -6.55
N ASN A 365 -17.96 -35.18 -6.40
CA ASN A 365 -17.37 -36.34 -5.73
C ASN A 365 -17.51 -36.31 -4.19
N GLY A 366 -18.16 -35.28 -3.63
CA GLY A 366 -18.35 -35.10 -2.20
C GLY A 366 -17.23 -34.33 -1.49
N GLN A 367 -16.12 -34.02 -2.18
CA GLN A 367 -14.97 -33.32 -1.61
C GLN A 367 -15.33 -31.89 -1.23
N GLN A 368 -15.07 -31.51 0.02
CA GLN A 368 -15.20 -30.13 0.48
C GLN A 368 -14.02 -29.30 -0.02
N ILE A 369 -14.31 -28.09 -0.49
CA ILE A 369 -13.33 -27.16 -1.06
C ILE A 369 -13.54 -25.75 -0.54
N ALA A 370 -12.47 -24.95 -0.57
CA ALA A 370 -12.53 -23.51 -0.39
C ALA A 370 -12.21 -22.84 -1.74
N VAL A 371 -13.09 -21.95 -2.19
CA VAL A 371 -13.00 -21.28 -3.49
C VAL A 371 -12.72 -19.80 -3.26
N LYS A 372 -11.50 -19.36 -3.57
CA LYS A 372 -11.12 -17.94 -3.56
C LYS A 372 -11.45 -17.34 -4.93
N ARG A 373 -12.45 -16.45 -4.97
CA ARG A 373 -12.85 -15.71 -6.17
C ARG A 373 -12.16 -14.35 -6.17
N LEU A 374 -11.21 -14.18 -7.08
CA LEU A 374 -10.42 -12.95 -7.18
C LEU A 374 -11.25 -11.82 -7.80
N ALA A 375 -11.01 -10.57 -7.40
CA ALA A 375 -11.76 -9.42 -7.90
C ALA A 375 -11.46 -9.14 -9.38
N ASN A 376 -12.50 -8.92 -10.20
CA ASN A 376 -12.42 -8.83 -11.67
C ASN A 376 -11.61 -7.64 -12.25
N ASN A 377 -11.13 -6.69 -11.44
CA ASN A 377 -10.72 -5.36 -11.93
C ASN A 377 -9.34 -4.86 -11.46
N SER A 378 -8.43 -5.73 -11.02
CA SER A 378 -7.08 -5.28 -10.63
C SER A 378 -5.99 -6.01 -11.43
N GLN A 379 -5.05 -5.25 -12.02
CA GLN A 379 -3.79 -5.81 -12.56
C GLN A 379 -3.03 -6.60 -11.48
N GLN A 380 -3.32 -6.31 -10.21
CA GLN A 380 -2.81 -7.04 -9.05
C GLN A 380 -3.40 -8.45 -8.93
N GLY A 381 -4.72 -8.63 -9.06
CA GLY A 381 -5.38 -9.94 -9.00
C GLY A 381 -4.88 -10.89 -10.09
N ASP A 382 -4.47 -10.35 -11.24
CA ASP A 382 -3.86 -11.13 -12.31
C ASP A 382 -2.48 -11.68 -11.95
N LEU A 383 -1.65 -10.86 -11.30
CA LEU A 383 -0.33 -11.26 -10.82
C LEU A 383 -0.45 -12.22 -9.64
N GLU A 384 -1.39 -12.00 -8.72
CA GLU A 384 -1.69 -12.89 -7.60
C GLU A 384 -2.16 -14.25 -8.09
N PHE A 385 -3.09 -14.29 -9.05
CA PHE A 385 -3.52 -15.52 -9.68
C PHE A 385 -2.34 -16.28 -10.30
N LYS A 386 -1.47 -15.59 -11.06
CA LYS A 386 -0.28 -16.19 -11.65
C LYS A 386 0.69 -16.70 -10.58
N ASN A 387 0.93 -15.94 -9.52
CA ASN A 387 1.82 -16.35 -8.43
C ASN A 387 1.26 -17.59 -7.72
N GLU A 388 0.00 -17.58 -7.29
CA GLU A 388 -0.61 -18.71 -6.58
C GLU A 388 -0.65 -19.97 -7.45
N VAL A 389 -1.02 -19.86 -8.73
CA VAL A 389 -1.01 -21.00 -9.66
C VAL A 389 0.42 -21.50 -9.94
N LEU A 390 1.40 -20.61 -10.12
CA LEU A 390 2.78 -21.02 -10.43
C LEU A 390 3.51 -21.63 -9.21
N LEU A 391 3.22 -21.11 -8.01
CA LEU A 391 3.88 -21.48 -6.77
C LEU A 391 3.24 -22.71 -6.13
N VAL A 392 1.92 -22.69 -5.90
CA VAL A 392 1.28 -23.67 -5.00
C VAL A 392 1.16 -25.05 -5.64
N VAL A 393 1.20 -25.12 -6.97
CA VAL A 393 1.28 -26.39 -7.71
C VAL A 393 2.52 -27.21 -7.33
N LYS A 394 3.59 -26.55 -6.87
CA LYS A 394 4.85 -27.20 -6.49
C LYS A 394 4.99 -27.43 -4.98
N LEU A 395 4.04 -26.93 -4.17
CA LEU A 395 4.13 -26.97 -2.72
C LEU A 395 3.27 -28.09 -2.16
N GLN A 396 3.92 -29.08 -1.56
CA GLN A 396 3.27 -30.16 -0.84
C GLN A 396 3.92 -30.30 0.53
N HIS A 397 3.24 -29.76 1.54
CA HIS A 397 3.73 -29.83 2.91
C HIS A 397 2.55 -29.80 3.89
N ARG A 398 2.66 -30.54 5.00
CA ARG A 398 1.58 -30.67 5.99
C ARG A 398 1.14 -29.32 6.59
N ASN A 399 2.07 -28.36 6.67
CA ASN A 399 1.84 -27.03 7.23
C ASN A 399 1.61 -25.94 6.19
N LEU A 400 1.31 -26.29 4.93
CA LEU A 400 0.89 -25.33 3.91
C LEU A 400 -0.52 -25.74 3.41
N VAL A 401 -1.34 -24.77 3.03
CA VAL A 401 -2.64 -25.04 2.42
C VAL A 401 -2.45 -25.53 0.99
N ARG A 402 -3.06 -26.66 0.65
CA ARG A 402 -2.94 -27.28 -0.68
C ARG A 402 -3.90 -26.65 -1.69
N LEU A 403 -3.35 -26.16 -2.81
CA LEU A 403 -4.15 -25.84 -4.00
C LEU A 403 -4.54 -27.14 -4.72
N LEU A 404 -5.85 -27.29 -4.95
CA LEU A 404 -6.43 -28.44 -5.66
C LEU A 404 -6.57 -28.17 -7.15
N GLY A 405 -6.71 -26.90 -7.53
CA GLY A 405 -6.90 -26.50 -8.91
C GLY A 405 -7.26 -25.04 -9.05
N PHE A 406 -7.57 -24.64 -10.29
CA PHE A 406 -8.00 -23.29 -10.60
C PHE A 406 -9.12 -23.30 -11.65
N CYS A 407 -9.85 -22.20 -11.75
CA CYS A 407 -10.77 -21.94 -12.86
C CYS A 407 -10.38 -20.61 -13.50
N LEU A 408 -10.28 -20.62 -14.83
CA LEU A 408 -10.03 -19.44 -15.64
C LEU A 408 -11.05 -19.43 -16.78
N GLN A 409 -12.06 -18.55 -16.70
CA GLN A 409 -13.07 -18.41 -17.73
C GLN A 409 -13.47 -16.94 -17.92
N LYS A 410 -13.17 -16.38 -19.10
CA LYS A 410 -13.37 -14.95 -19.41
C LYS A 410 -12.67 -14.04 -18.39
N THR A 411 -13.44 -13.39 -17.51
CA THR A 411 -12.95 -12.52 -16.44
C THR A 411 -12.81 -13.24 -15.10
N GLU A 412 -13.42 -14.42 -14.96
CA GLU A 412 -13.43 -15.17 -13.71
C GLU A 412 -12.10 -15.86 -13.46
N ARG A 413 -11.53 -15.58 -12.28
CA ARG A 413 -10.30 -16.18 -11.77
C ARG A 413 -10.59 -16.77 -10.41
N LEU A 414 -10.68 -18.09 -10.35
CA LEU A 414 -10.97 -18.83 -9.13
C LEU A 414 -9.80 -19.73 -8.77
N LEU A 415 -9.46 -19.77 -7.49
CA LEU A 415 -8.48 -20.68 -6.92
C LEU A 415 -9.20 -21.64 -5.98
N ILE A 416 -8.98 -22.94 -6.16
CA ILE A 416 -9.67 -23.99 -5.43
C ILE A 416 -8.68 -24.65 -4.48
N TYR A 417 -8.92 -24.51 -3.19
CA TYR A 417 -8.11 -25.02 -2.09
C TYR A 417 -8.80 -26.16 -1.36
N GLU A 418 -8.02 -26.95 -0.63
CA GLU A 418 -8.59 -27.82 0.40
C GLU A 418 -9.38 -27.00 1.43
N PHE A 419 -10.54 -27.50 1.85
CA PHE A 419 -11.30 -26.87 2.92
C PHE A 419 -10.64 -27.15 4.26
N VAL A 420 -10.34 -26.08 5.01
CA VAL A 420 -9.72 -26.14 6.35
C VAL A 420 -10.76 -25.66 7.37
N PRO A 421 -11.25 -26.52 8.27
CA PRO A 421 -12.52 -26.29 8.97
C PRO A 421 -12.45 -25.30 10.15
N ASN A 422 -11.32 -25.17 10.84
CA ASN A 422 -11.20 -24.32 12.03
C ASN A 422 -10.74 -22.90 11.70
N ALA A 423 -11.13 -22.35 10.54
CA ALA A 423 -10.86 -20.97 10.12
C ALA A 423 -9.38 -20.53 10.31
N SER A 424 -9.14 -19.23 10.47
CA SER A 424 -7.80 -18.66 10.69
C SER A 424 -7.48 -18.43 12.16
N LEU A 425 -6.18 -18.48 12.49
CA LEU A 425 -5.65 -18.43 13.85
C LEU A 425 -6.06 -17.16 14.61
N ASP A 426 -6.16 -16.02 13.92
CA ASP A 426 -6.59 -14.73 14.49
C ASP A 426 -7.95 -14.80 15.20
N HIS A 427 -8.86 -15.65 14.74
CA HIS A 427 -10.16 -15.88 15.38
C HIS A 427 -10.03 -16.53 16.76
N PHE A 428 -8.98 -17.31 16.99
CA PHE A 428 -8.75 -18.01 18.25
C PHE A 428 -7.87 -17.20 19.22
N ILE A 429 -6.89 -16.45 18.71
CA ILE A 429 -5.96 -15.71 19.57
C ILE A 429 -6.51 -14.35 20.01
N PHE A 430 -7.34 -13.68 19.19
CA PHE A 430 -7.87 -12.36 19.53
C PHE A 430 -9.34 -12.38 19.97
N GLY A 431 -10.13 -13.38 19.54
CA GLY A 431 -11.58 -13.40 19.69
C GLY A 431 -12.26 -12.33 18.82
N MET A 432 -13.48 -12.57 18.35
CA MET A 432 -14.23 -11.55 17.63
C MET A 432 -14.87 -10.62 18.67
N ILE A 433 -14.34 -9.42 18.91
CA ILE A 433 -15.23 -8.39 19.48
C ILE A 433 -16.16 -7.96 18.35
N SER A 434 -17.27 -8.69 18.19
CA SER A 434 -18.38 -8.18 17.41
C SER A 434 -18.87 -6.91 18.10
N TYR A 435 -18.95 -5.80 17.37
CA TYR A 435 -19.42 -4.50 17.85
C TYR A 435 -20.85 -4.52 18.46
N SER A 436 -21.51 -5.68 18.50
CA SER A 436 -22.78 -5.93 19.19
C SER A 436 -22.67 -5.97 20.73
N THR A 437 -21.51 -6.33 21.30
CA THR A 437 -21.38 -6.56 22.76
C THR A 437 -21.31 -5.26 23.57
N LEU A 438 -20.67 -4.21 23.04
CA LEU A 438 -20.62 -2.88 23.69
C LEU A 438 -21.98 -2.16 23.68
N PHE A 439 -22.81 -2.41 22.66
CA PHE A 439 -24.17 -1.86 22.58
C PHE A 439 -25.11 -2.53 23.60
N LEU A 440 -24.96 -3.84 23.83
CA LEU A 440 -25.78 -4.59 24.79
C LEU A 440 -25.41 -4.31 26.26
N LEU A 441 -24.13 -4.10 26.57
CA LEU A 441 -23.70 -3.70 27.92
C LEU A 441 -24.17 -2.26 28.26
N SER A 442 -24.18 -1.36 27.28
CA SER A 442 -24.80 -0.03 27.39
C SER A 442 -26.30 -0.12 27.72
N LEU A 443 -27.04 -0.99 27.01
CA LEU A 443 -28.47 -1.18 27.23
C LEU A 443 -28.80 -1.91 28.55
N TRP A 444 -27.96 -2.87 28.98
CA TRP A 444 -28.15 -3.60 30.23
C TRP A 444 -27.98 -2.70 31.46
N SER A 445 -27.10 -1.69 31.40
CA SER A 445 -26.96 -0.68 32.46
C SER A 445 -28.18 0.24 32.58
N HIS A 446 -28.96 0.40 31.51
CA HIS A 446 -30.11 1.32 31.45
C HIS A 446 -31.44 0.68 31.90
N TRP A 447 -31.55 -0.66 31.86
CA TRP A 447 -32.81 -1.39 32.10
C TRP A 447 -32.89 -2.12 33.45
N LYS A 448 -32.21 -1.63 34.49
CA LYS A 448 -32.28 -2.21 35.85
C LYS A 448 -33.60 -1.95 36.60
N SER A 449 -34.58 -1.28 35.97
CA SER A 449 -35.70 -0.65 36.70
C SER A 449 -37.11 -1.16 36.39
N HIS A 450 -37.33 -2.08 35.44
CA HIS A 450 -38.69 -2.55 35.11
C HIS A 450 -38.77 -4.06 34.84
N PRO A 451 -39.81 -4.76 35.34
CA PRO A 451 -40.02 -6.18 35.05
C PRO A 451 -40.65 -6.34 33.66
N ILE A 452 -39.95 -6.95 32.71
CA ILE A 452 -40.53 -7.31 31.40
C ILE A 452 -41.09 -8.74 31.47
N PRO A 453 -42.28 -9.01 30.90
CA PRO A 453 -42.96 -10.30 30.95
C PRO A 453 -42.22 -11.44 30.24
N PHE A 454 -42.42 -12.65 30.78
CA PHE A 454 -41.83 -13.96 30.49
C PHE A 454 -41.75 -14.39 29.01
N ILE A 455 -42.41 -13.69 28.08
CA ILE A 455 -42.43 -14.00 26.64
C ILE A 455 -41.16 -13.51 25.91
N TRP A 456 -40.39 -12.59 26.50
CA TRP A 456 -39.12 -12.14 25.92
C TRP A 456 -37.92 -13.04 26.28
N LEU A 457 -38.02 -13.91 27.29
CA LEU A 457 -36.91 -14.77 27.73
C LEU A 457 -36.65 -15.96 26.80
N THR A 458 -37.67 -16.47 26.11
CA THR A 458 -37.49 -17.61 25.19
C THR A 458 -36.94 -17.22 23.82
N LYS A 459 -36.96 -15.93 23.47
CA LYS A 459 -36.38 -15.41 22.21
C LYS A 459 -35.00 -14.76 22.39
N LEU A 460 -34.58 -14.53 23.63
CA LEU A 460 -33.24 -14.00 23.98
C LEU A 460 -32.18 -15.10 24.16
N SER A 461 -32.57 -16.37 24.21
CA SER A 461 -31.65 -17.52 24.33
C SER A 461 -30.86 -17.81 23.05
N THR A 462 -31.23 -17.23 21.91
CA THR A 462 -30.54 -17.39 20.61
C THR A 462 -29.67 -16.18 20.24
N TYR A 463 -29.51 -15.22 21.16
CA TYR A 463 -28.77 -13.97 20.93
C TYR A 463 -27.90 -13.63 22.14
N MET A 464 -27.07 -14.60 22.57
CA MET A 464 -25.93 -14.39 23.45
C MET A 464 -24.72 -15.06 22.79
N ASP A 465 -23.96 -14.27 22.03
CA ASP A 465 -22.72 -14.67 21.33
C ASP A 465 -21.46 -14.42 22.19
N ASP A 466 -21.63 -14.05 23.46
CA ASP A 466 -20.51 -13.82 24.40
C ASP A 466 -19.84 -15.12 24.87
N ASP A 467 -20.57 -16.25 24.91
CA ASP A 467 -20.01 -17.55 25.29
C ASP A 467 -19.15 -18.17 24.17
N VAL A 468 -19.45 -17.87 22.89
CA VAL A 468 -18.80 -18.51 21.73
C VAL A 468 -17.36 -18.03 21.53
N ASP A 469 -17.05 -16.77 21.82
CA ASP A 469 -15.70 -16.22 21.67
C ASP A 469 -14.75 -16.59 22.82
N PHE A 470 -15.26 -16.71 24.05
CA PHE A 470 -14.48 -17.24 25.18
C PHE A 470 -14.20 -18.74 25.01
N GLU A 471 -15.15 -19.51 24.47
CA GLU A 471 -14.95 -20.91 24.12
C GLU A 471 -13.86 -21.10 23.07
N LYS A 472 -13.75 -20.25 22.04
CA LYS A 472 -12.68 -20.38 21.04
C LYS A 472 -11.29 -20.03 21.57
N ARG A 473 -11.17 -18.97 22.38
CA ARG A 473 -9.87 -18.58 22.95
C ARG A 473 -9.37 -19.58 23.99
N SER A 474 -10.29 -20.19 24.75
CA SER A 474 -9.97 -21.26 25.70
C SER A 474 -9.61 -22.61 25.02
N GLN A 475 -9.94 -22.80 23.75
CA GLN A 475 -9.51 -23.97 22.97
C GLN A 475 -8.02 -23.97 22.60
N LEU A 476 -7.31 -22.84 22.73
CA LEU A 476 -5.87 -22.74 22.49
C LEU A 476 -5.08 -22.62 23.79
N ASP A 477 -4.94 -23.75 24.48
CA ASP A 477 -3.96 -23.91 25.56
C ASP A 477 -2.51 -23.74 25.07
N TRP A 478 -1.57 -23.72 26.01
CA TRP A 478 -0.17 -23.51 25.68
C TRP A 478 0.38 -24.58 24.73
N ASP A 479 0.06 -25.85 24.96
CA ASP A 479 0.57 -26.96 24.16
C ASP A 479 0.13 -26.84 22.69
N ARG A 480 -1.13 -26.44 22.45
CA ARG A 480 -1.64 -26.14 21.10
C ARG A 480 -0.97 -24.92 20.49
N ARG A 481 -0.81 -23.82 21.24
CA ARG A 481 -0.12 -22.61 20.75
C ARG A 481 1.34 -22.92 20.38
N PHE A 482 2.04 -23.70 21.20
CA PHE A 482 3.41 -24.11 20.93
C PHE A 482 3.49 -25.03 19.70
N LYS A 483 2.55 -25.98 19.56
CA LYS A 483 2.42 -26.82 18.35
C LYS A 483 2.19 -25.97 17.10
N ILE A 484 1.38 -24.92 17.20
CA ILE A 484 1.13 -23.94 16.13
C ILE A 484 2.41 -23.18 15.77
N ILE A 485 3.11 -22.59 16.74
CA ILE A 485 4.39 -21.91 16.52
C ILE A 485 5.39 -22.83 15.79
N ASN A 486 5.52 -24.07 16.26
CA ASN A 486 6.45 -25.03 15.68
C ASN A 486 6.01 -25.50 14.28
N GLY A 487 4.72 -25.65 14.03
CA GLY A 487 4.18 -25.98 12.70
C GLY A 487 4.39 -24.86 11.69
N ILE A 488 4.18 -23.59 12.09
CA ILE A 488 4.47 -22.42 11.24
C ILE A 488 5.97 -22.36 10.94
N ALA A 489 6.84 -22.55 11.96
CA ALA A 489 8.29 -22.53 11.76
C ALA A 489 8.75 -23.59 10.75
N ARG A 490 8.19 -24.81 10.82
CA ARG A 490 8.46 -25.87 9.83
C ARG A 490 7.92 -25.56 8.44
N GLY A 491 6.72 -24.97 8.35
CA GLY A 491 6.17 -24.51 7.07
C GLY A 491 7.06 -23.45 6.40
N MET A 492 7.55 -22.49 7.16
CA MET A 492 8.47 -21.47 6.66
C MET A 492 9.86 -22.02 6.32
N LEU A 493 10.40 -22.94 7.12
CA LEU A 493 11.64 -23.66 6.79
C LEU A 493 11.51 -24.36 5.43
N TYR A 494 10.38 -25.03 5.19
CA TYR A 494 10.14 -25.66 3.91
C TYR A 494 10.13 -24.67 2.74
N LEU A 495 9.50 -23.50 2.90
CA LEU A 495 9.51 -22.46 1.85
C LEU A 495 10.91 -21.88 1.60
N HIS A 496 11.73 -21.73 2.65
CA HIS A 496 13.03 -21.06 2.55
C HIS A 496 14.17 -21.99 2.13
N GLU A 497 14.15 -23.25 2.58
CA GLU A 497 15.31 -24.15 2.50
C GLU A 497 14.97 -25.55 1.94
N ASP A 498 13.86 -26.19 2.36
CA ASP A 498 13.61 -27.61 2.00
C ASP A 498 12.84 -27.81 0.68
N SER A 499 12.20 -26.78 0.16
CA SER A 499 11.50 -26.85 -1.13
C SER A 499 12.49 -26.69 -2.29
N ARG A 500 12.13 -27.22 -3.46
CA ARG A 500 12.99 -27.17 -4.66
C ARG A 500 13.37 -25.75 -5.09
N LEU A 501 12.50 -24.79 -4.78
CA LEU A 501 12.67 -23.38 -5.14
C LEU A 501 12.55 -22.57 -3.87
N ARG A 502 13.50 -21.66 -3.62
CA ARG A 502 13.44 -20.76 -2.47
C ARG A 502 12.29 -19.77 -2.66
N ILE A 503 11.36 -19.73 -1.71
CA ILE A 503 10.14 -18.92 -1.80
C ILE A 503 10.07 -17.97 -0.60
N VAL A 504 9.89 -16.68 -0.87
CA VAL A 504 9.62 -15.65 0.15
C VAL A 504 8.12 -15.34 0.14
N HIS A 505 7.45 -15.50 1.29
CA HIS A 505 5.99 -15.39 1.44
C HIS A 505 5.50 -13.93 1.37
N ARG A 506 6.18 -13.02 2.08
CA ARG A 506 5.94 -11.56 2.14
C ARG A 506 4.65 -11.08 2.81
N ASP A 507 3.69 -11.96 3.08
CA ASP A 507 2.46 -11.62 3.83
C ASP A 507 2.13 -12.63 4.94
N LEU A 508 3.13 -13.02 5.74
CA LEU A 508 2.91 -13.93 6.87
C LEU A 508 2.27 -13.19 8.05
N LYS A 509 1.09 -13.61 8.50
CA LYS A 509 0.30 -13.01 9.59
C LYS A 509 -0.71 -14.00 10.16
N ALA A 510 -1.30 -13.70 11.32
CA ALA A 510 -2.24 -14.61 12.00
C ALA A 510 -3.46 -14.98 11.14
N SER A 511 -4.02 -14.05 10.36
CA SER A 511 -5.17 -14.33 9.48
C SER A 511 -4.84 -15.20 8.25
N ASN A 512 -3.54 -15.37 7.94
CA ASN A 512 -3.07 -16.26 6.88
C ASN A 512 -2.62 -17.64 7.41
N ILE A 513 -2.82 -17.93 8.70
CA ILE A 513 -2.61 -19.26 9.29
C ILE A 513 -3.96 -19.92 9.50
N LEU A 514 -4.29 -20.94 8.71
CA LEU A 514 -5.51 -21.74 8.89
C LEU A 514 -5.28 -22.91 9.84
N LEU A 515 -6.34 -23.37 10.52
CA LEU A 515 -6.28 -24.49 11.46
C LEU A 515 -7.11 -25.68 10.96
N ASP A 516 -6.48 -26.86 10.85
CA ASP A 516 -7.19 -28.10 10.49
C ASP A 516 -7.99 -28.69 11.66
N GLU A 517 -8.64 -29.84 11.43
CA GLU A 517 -9.50 -30.53 12.41
C GLU A 517 -8.78 -30.80 13.74
N GLU A 518 -7.47 -31.08 13.70
CA GLU A 518 -6.62 -31.32 14.86
C GLU A 518 -5.86 -30.08 15.36
N MET A 519 -6.27 -28.88 14.93
CA MET A 519 -5.67 -27.59 15.29
C MET A 519 -4.19 -27.45 14.87
N ASN A 520 -3.78 -28.14 13.80
CA ASN A 520 -2.47 -27.93 13.20
C ASN A 520 -2.50 -26.71 12.27
N PRO A 521 -1.41 -25.92 12.21
CA PRO A 521 -1.34 -24.75 11.35
C PRO A 521 -1.06 -25.12 9.90
N LYS A 522 -1.73 -24.41 8.99
CA LYS A 522 -1.48 -24.41 7.55
C LYS A 522 -1.33 -22.97 7.06
N ILE A 523 -0.16 -22.65 6.51
CA ILE A 523 0.13 -21.32 5.93
C ILE A 523 -0.63 -21.20 4.60
N ALA A 524 -1.35 -20.10 4.45
CA ALA A 524 -2.19 -19.78 3.30
C ALA A 524 -1.78 -18.44 2.66
N ASP A 525 -2.39 -18.13 1.52
CA ASP A 525 -2.31 -16.84 0.81
C ASP A 525 -0.93 -16.49 0.21
N PHE A 526 -0.57 -17.21 -0.85
CA PHE A 526 0.70 -17.02 -1.58
C PHE A 526 0.62 -15.96 -2.69
N GLY A 527 -0.43 -15.13 -2.73
CA GLY A 527 -0.63 -14.11 -3.78
C GLY A 527 0.55 -13.14 -3.94
N MET A 528 1.25 -12.87 -2.83
CA MET A 528 2.40 -11.95 -2.77
C MET A 528 3.76 -12.64 -2.89
N ALA A 529 3.78 -13.97 -2.86
CA ALA A 529 5.02 -14.72 -2.75
C ALA A 529 5.89 -14.58 -4.00
N ARG A 530 7.20 -14.76 -3.82
CA ARG A 530 8.22 -14.62 -4.86
C ARG A 530 9.17 -15.80 -4.83
N LEU A 531 9.52 -16.30 -6.02
CA LEU A 531 10.59 -17.28 -6.19
C LEU A 531 11.93 -16.55 -6.28
N PHE A 532 12.92 -17.10 -5.60
CA PHE A 532 14.32 -16.75 -5.80
C PHE A 532 14.99 -17.81 -6.65
N GLU A 533 15.88 -17.36 -7.55
CA GLU A 533 16.84 -18.26 -8.19
C GLU A 533 17.85 -18.76 -7.14
N VAL A 534 18.58 -19.85 -7.44
CA VAL A 534 19.42 -20.57 -6.46
C VAL A 534 20.44 -19.66 -5.75
N ASP A 535 20.96 -18.66 -6.47
CA ASP A 535 21.97 -17.72 -5.97
C ASP A 535 21.39 -16.41 -5.41
N GLU A 536 20.08 -16.18 -5.57
CA GLU A 536 19.43 -14.98 -5.04
C GLU A 536 19.21 -15.10 -3.52
N THR A 537 19.76 -14.14 -2.79
CA THR A 537 19.62 -14.03 -1.32
C THR A 537 18.68 -12.91 -0.91
N GLN A 538 18.44 -11.95 -1.82
CA GLN A 538 17.60 -10.77 -1.60
C GLN A 538 17.00 -10.31 -2.93
N GLY A 539 15.74 -9.87 -2.88
CA GLY A 539 15.05 -9.22 -3.97
C GLY A 539 14.75 -7.76 -3.64
N ASN A 540 14.70 -6.91 -4.66
CA ASN A 540 14.34 -5.51 -4.53
C ASN A 540 13.04 -5.24 -5.29
N THR A 541 12.16 -4.41 -4.72
CA THR A 541 10.92 -3.99 -5.37
C THR A 541 10.66 -2.52 -5.10
N SER A 542 10.20 -1.78 -6.12
CA SER A 542 9.64 -0.44 -5.91
C SER A 542 8.23 -0.48 -5.33
N ARG A 543 7.56 -1.64 -5.44
CA ARG A 543 6.18 -1.83 -4.96
C ARG A 543 6.18 -2.63 -3.68
N ILE A 544 5.94 -1.95 -2.57
CA ILE A 544 5.80 -2.55 -1.24
C ILE A 544 4.38 -3.10 -1.11
N VAL A 545 4.29 -4.39 -0.81
CA VAL A 545 3.04 -5.11 -0.60
C VAL A 545 3.18 -6.03 0.62
N GLY A 546 2.13 -6.15 1.42
CA GLY A 546 2.12 -6.94 2.65
C GLY A 546 1.28 -6.26 3.73
N THR A 547 1.20 -6.89 4.89
CA THR A 547 0.39 -6.36 6.01
C THR A 547 1.24 -5.54 6.97
N TYR A 548 0.77 -4.31 7.24
CA TYR A 548 1.42 -3.40 8.18
C TYR A 548 1.55 -4.02 9.58
N GLY A 549 2.64 -3.72 10.28
CA GLY A 549 3.00 -4.33 11.57
C GLY A 549 3.72 -5.68 11.45
N TYR A 550 3.58 -6.41 10.34
CA TYR A 550 4.33 -7.67 10.10
C TYR A 550 5.52 -7.47 9.14
N MET A 551 5.55 -6.37 8.40
CA MET A 551 6.59 -6.09 7.42
C MET A 551 7.89 -5.62 8.11
N ALA A 552 9.01 -6.22 7.69
CA ALA A 552 10.35 -5.88 8.18
C ALA A 552 10.75 -4.44 7.82
N PRO A 553 11.56 -3.76 8.64
CA PRO A 553 11.95 -2.37 8.43
C PRO A 553 12.70 -2.15 7.11
N GLU A 554 13.64 -3.02 6.73
CA GLU A 554 14.37 -2.90 5.47
C GLU A 554 13.46 -3.07 4.24
N TYR A 555 12.38 -3.85 4.39
CA TYR A 555 11.39 -4.00 3.35
C TYR A 555 10.50 -2.76 3.21
N LEU A 556 10.08 -2.19 4.33
CA LEU A 556 9.32 -0.93 4.36
C LEU A 556 10.14 0.27 3.89
N MET A 557 11.41 0.33 4.25
CA MET A 557 12.27 1.49 4.01
C MET A 557 12.94 1.46 2.64
N HIS A 558 13.28 0.27 2.14
CA HIS A 558 14.10 0.13 0.94
C HIS A 558 13.49 -0.79 -0.12
N GLY A 559 12.31 -1.37 0.14
CA GLY A 559 11.70 -2.36 -0.75
C GLY A 559 12.53 -3.64 -0.87
N GLN A 560 13.41 -3.91 0.08
CA GLN A 560 14.28 -5.08 0.11
C GLN A 560 13.58 -6.23 0.82
N PHE A 561 13.30 -7.32 0.12
CA PHE A 561 12.68 -8.51 0.72
C PHE A 561 13.61 -9.71 0.59
N SER A 562 13.54 -10.60 1.56
CA SER A 562 14.36 -11.81 1.61
C SER A 562 13.71 -12.84 2.53
N VAL A 563 14.31 -14.01 2.65
CA VAL A 563 13.92 -14.98 3.70
C VAL A 563 13.98 -14.36 5.10
N LYS A 564 14.86 -13.36 5.34
CA LYS A 564 14.97 -12.66 6.64
C LYS A 564 13.85 -11.66 6.89
N SER A 565 13.21 -11.12 5.85
CA SER A 565 12.02 -10.29 6.04
C SER A 565 10.81 -11.13 6.46
N ASP A 566 10.70 -12.38 5.97
CA ASP A 566 9.69 -13.34 6.46
C ASP A 566 9.96 -13.79 7.91
N VAL A 567 11.24 -13.96 8.30
CA VAL A 567 11.62 -14.26 9.69
C VAL A 567 11.13 -13.16 10.63
N PHE A 568 11.21 -11.88 10.23
CA PHE A 568 10.66 -10.77 11.01
C PHE A 568 9.16 -10.93 11.22
N SER A 569 8.40 -11.18 10.15
CA SER A 569 6.95 -11.42 10.22
C SER A 569 6.61 -12.61 11.12
N PHE A 570 7.41 -13.68 11.08
CA PHE A 570 7.28 -14.82 11.97
C PHE A 570 7.51 -14.43 13.44
N GLY A 571 8.52 -13.60 13.73
CA GLY A 571 8.79 -13.11 15.07
C GLY A 571 7.62 -12.34 15.68
N VAL A 572 7.03 -11.42 14.90
CA VAL A 572 5.81 -10.70 15.29
C VAL A 572 4.68 -11.68 15.58
N LEU A 573 4.45 -12.65 14.69
CA LEU A 573 3.40 -13.65 14.85
C LEU A 573 3.60 -14.52 16.12
N VAL A 574 4.83 -14.88 16.47
CA VAL A 574 5.13 -15.59 17.73
C VAL A 574 4.75 -14.74 18.94
N LEU A 575 5.10 -13.45 18.93
CA LEU A 575 4.74 -12.55 20.03
C LEU A 575 3.21 -12.41 20.15
N GLU A 576 2.48 -12.33 19.05
CA GLU A 576 1.01 -12.30 19.07
C GLU A 576 0.41 -13.59 19.63
N ILE A 577 0.95 -14.76 19.25
CA ILE A 577 0.46 -16.05 19.76
C ILE A 577 0.68 -16.18 21.26
N VAL A 578 1.86 -15.78 21.77
CA VAL A 578 2.17 -15.91 23.20
C VAL A 578 1.39 -14.89 24.04
N SER A 579 1.19 -13.68 23.53
CA SER A 579 0.48 -12.60 24.24
C SER A 579 -1.04 -12.66 24.10
N GLY A 580 -1.55 -13.27 23.03
CA GLY A 580 -2.97 -13.18 22.68
C GLY A 580 -3.42 -11.75 22.39
N GLN A 581 -2.50 -10.89 21.93
CA GLN A 581 -2.74 -9.49 21.65
C GLN A 581 -2.29 -9.15 20.24
N LYS A 582 -3.10 -8.35 19.53
CA LYS A 582 -2.86 -7.97 18.14
C LYS A 582 -1.77 -6.89 18.10
N ASN A 583 -0.93 -6.90 17.08
CA ASN A 583 0.16 -5.92 16.92
C ASN A 583 -0.29 -4.47 16.61
N ASN A 584 -1.54 -4.09 16.93
CA ASN A 584 -2.06 -2.74 16.76
C ASN A 584 -2.15 -2.02 18.10
N CYS A 585 -1.23 -1.08 18.32
CA CYS A 585 -1.25 0.01 19.30
C CYS A 585 -1.56 -0.37 20.77
N PHE A 586 -0.50 -0.65 21.55
CA PHE A 586 -0.61 -0.61 23.01
C PHE A 586 -0.89 0.81 23.47
N ARG A 587 -1.97 0.99 24.23
CA ARG A 587 -2.17 2.17 25.07
C ARG A 587 -1.69 1.84 26.47
N ASN A 588 -0.46 2.25 26.81
CA ASN A 588 -0.07 2.40 28.21
C ASN A 588 -0.01 3.89 28.52
N GLY A 589 -1.17 4.52 28.69
CA GLY A 589 -1.29 5.98 28.82
C GLY A 589 -1.13 6.71 27.48
N GLU A 590 -0.30 7.76 27.45
CA GLU A 590 -0.13 8.68 26.31
C GLU A 590 0.90 8.21 25.24
N LYS A 591 1.62 7.10 25.46
CA LYS A 591 2.58 6.56 24.48
C LYS A 591 2.01 5.35 23.73
N VAL A 592 2.01 5.43 22.40
CA VAL A 592 1.64 4.31 21.53
C VAL A 592 2.89 3.45 21.34
N GLU A 593 2.85 2.20 21.82
CA GLU A 593 3.95 1.25 21.70
C GLU A 593 3.50 0.03 20.89
N ASP A 594 4.36 -0.52 20.03
CA ASP A 594 4.09 -1.77 19.32
C ASP A 594 4.38 -3.01 20.21
N LEU A 595 3.85 -4.17 19.81
CA LEU A 595 3.99 -5.40 20.61
C LEU A 595 5.45 -5.83 20.81
N SER A 596 6.30 -5.62 19.80
CA SER A 596 7.69 -6.02 19.86
C SER A 596 8.49 -5.16 20.84
N SER A 597 8.25 -3.86 20.85
CA SER A 597 8.83 -2.91 21.80
C SER A 597 8.39 -3.23 23.24
N CYS A 598 7.08 -3.46 23.45
CA CYS A 598 6.52 -3.83 24.75
C CYS A 598 7.13 -5.15 25.28
N ALA A 599 7.22 -6.16 24.41
CA ALA A 599 7.80 -7.45 24.75
C ALA A 599 9.29 -7.32 25.11
N TRP A 600 10.03 -6.51 24.36
CA TRP A 600 11.45 -6.29 24.61
C TRP A 600 11.72 -5.53 25.91
N LYS A 601 10.95 -4.49 26.23
CA LYS A 601 11.08 -3.77 27.52
C LYS A 601 10.84 -4.69 28.71
N ASN A 602 9.79 -5.50 28.65
CA ASN A 602 9.51 -6.50 29.69
C ASN A 602 10.59 -7.58 29.74
N TRP A 603 11.15 -7.98 28.60
CA TRP A 603 12.27 -8.92 28.55
C TRP A 603 13.53 -8.35 29.20
N ARG A 604 13.92 -7.12 28.85
CA ARG A 604 15.07 -6.41 29.44
C ARG A 604 14.91 -6.18 30.95
N ALA A 605 13.69 -5.85 31.40
CA ALA A 605 13.40 -5.61 32.82
C ALA A 605 13.26 -6.90 33.66
N GLY A 606 13.33 -8.09 33.04
CA GLY A 606 13.11 -9.36 33.73
C GLY A 606 11.65 -9.65 34.08
N THR A 607 10.71 -8.90 33.49
CA THR A 607 9.25 -9.01 33.71
C THR A 607 8.53 -9.66 32.52
N THR A 608 9.21 -10.57 31.80
CA THR A 608 8.70 -11.21 30.57
C THR A 608 7.36 -11.90 30.75
N THR A 609 7.05 -12.37 31.97
CA THR A 609 5.76 -12.97 32.30
C THR A 609 4.55 -12.06 32.08
N ASN A 610 4.75 -10.73 32.10
CA ASN A 610 3.68 -9.75 31.85
C ASN A 610 3.20 -9.73 30.40
N VAL A 611 4.01 -10.27 29.48
CA VAL A 611 3.68 -10.35 28.05
C VAL A 611 2.80 -11.56 27.75
N ILE A 612 2.79 -12.57 28.62
CA ILE A 612 2.10 -13.84 28.40
C ILE A 612 0.59 -13.62 28.57
N ASP A 613 -0.19 -14.19 27.65
CA ASP A 613 -1.65 -14.19 27.71
C ASP A 613 -2.14 -14.72 29.07
N GLN A 614 -2.99 -13.94 29.75
CA GLN A 614 -3.52 -14.28 31.08
C GLN A 614 -4.39 -15.55 31.07
N THR A 615 -4.94 -15.91 29.91
CA THR A 615 -5.71 -17.15 29.72
C THR A 615 -4.82 -18.41 29.75
N LEU A 616 -3.51 -18.27 29.55
CA LEU A 616 -2.52 -19.36 29.63
C LEU A 616 -2.10 -19.61 31.09
N SER A 617 -3.07 -19.99 31.92
CA SER A 617 -2.83 -20.31 33.33
C SER A 617 -2.16 -21.68 33.53
N VAL A 618 -2.26 -22.56 32.54
CA VAL A 618 -1.69 -23.92 32.52
C VAL A 618 -0.68 -24.03 31.38
N GLY A 619 0.56 -24.39 31.69
CA GLY A 619 1.65 -24.53 30.72
C GLY A 619 3.01 -24.14 31.28
N SER A 620 4.08 -24.47 30.55
CA SER A 620 5.45 -24.15 30.97
C SER A 620 5.79 -22.69 30.70
N LYS A 621 5.82 -21.87 31.74
CA LYS A 621 6.29 -20.47 31.64
C LYS A 621 7.69 -20.36 31.05
N ILE A 622 8.54 -21.36 31.27
CA ILE A 622 9.91 -21.40 30.72
C ILE A 622 9.86 -21.50 29.19
N GLU A 623 8.99 -22.34 28.64
CA GLU A 623 8.80 -22.47 27.19
C GLU A 623 8.21 -21.20 26.59
N MET A 624 7.24 -20.57 27.27
CA MET A 624 6.63 -19.31 26.86
C MET A 624 7.66 -18.18 26.80
N MET A 625 8.47 -18.02 27.86
CA MET A 625 9.55 -17.04 27.90
C MET A 625 10.61 -17.32 26.83
N ARG A 626 10.92 -18.60 26.57
CA ARG A 626 11.81 -19.00 25.48
C ARG A 626 11.24 -18.62 24.11
N CYS A 627 9.94 -18.80 23.88
CA CYS A 627 9.28 -18.38 22.64
C CYS A 627 9.31 -16.86 22.47
N ILE A 628 9.07 -16.08 23.53
CA ILE A 628 9.20 -14.62 23.50
C ILE A 628 10.62 -14.22 23.11
N HIS A 629 11.62 -14.84 23.73
CA HIS A 629 13.02 -14.56 23.42
C HIS A 629 13.38 -14.90 21.97
N ILE A 630 12.93 -16.04 21.44
CA ILE A 630 13.09 -16.41 20.02
C ILE A 630 12.36 -15.40 19.11
N GLY A 631 11.15 -14.99 19.48
CA GLY A 631 10.40 -13.94 18.78
C GLY A 631 11.19 -12.63 18.70
N LEU A 632 11.79 -12.20 19.82
CA LEU A 632 12.67 -11.02 19.88
C LEU A 632 13.90 -11.14 18.98
N LEU A 633 14.54 -12.32 18.92
CA LEU A 633 15.64 -12.59 17.99
C LEU A 633 15.19 -12.54 16.52
N CYS A 634 13.93 -12.85 16.22
CA CYS A 634 13.40 -12.79 14.87
C CYS A 634 13.08 -11.36 14.42
N VAL A 635 12.72 -10.44 15.33
CA VAL A 635 12.33 -9.05 15.04
C VAL A 635 13.47 -8.03 15.16
N GLN A 636 14.71 -8.47 15.06
CA GLN A 636 15.87 -7.58 15.10
C GLN A 636 15.85 -6.58 13.93
N GLU A 637 16.30 -5.34 14.17
CA GLU A 637 16.32 -4.29 13.15
C GLU A 637 17.13 -4.71 11.92
N ASN A 638 18.36 -5.16 12.14
CA ASN A 638 19.22 -5.63 11.06
C ASN A 638 18.86 -7.08 10.66
N ALA A 639 18.58 -7.29 9.38
CA ALA A 639 18.24 -8.60 8.82
C ALA A 639 19.35 -9.65 8.99
N ALA A 640 20.62 -9.22 9.11
CA ALA A 640 21.76 -10.11 9.34
C ALA A 640 21.68 -10.80 10.72
N ASP A 641 21.20 -10.09 11.74
CA ASP A 641 21.17 -10.54 13.13
C ASP A 641 20.00 -11.49 13.42
N ARG A 642 19.02 -11.55 12.51
CA ARG A 642 17.89 -12.48 12.61
C ARG A 642 18.35 -13.92 12.35
N PRO A 643 17.86 -14.93 13.08
CA PRO A 643 18.16 -16.33 12.80
C PRO A 643 17.60 -16.79 11.44
N THR A 644 18.10 -17.91 10.91
CA THR A 644 17.41 -18.62 9.81
C THR A 644 16.25 -19.44 10.36
N MET A 645 15.28 -19.81 9.53
CA MET A 645 14.18 -20.66 9.99
C MET A 645 14.65 -22.04 10.46
N ALA A 646 15.72 -22.60 9.87
CA ALA A 646 16.35 -23.82 10.39
C ALA A 646 16.87 -23.62 11.83
N SER A 647 17.52 -22.49 12.08
CA SER A 647 17.98 -22.13 13.43
C SER A 647 16.81 -21.95 14.39
N VAL A 648 15.73 -21.28 13.98
CA VAL A 648 14.51 -21.12 14.79
C VAL A 648 13.91 -22.48 15.17
N VAL A 649 13.77 -23.40 14.21
CA VAL A 649 13.25 -24.75 14.47
C VAL A 649 14.12 -25.52 15.47
N LEU A 650 15.45 -25.40 15.38
CA LEU A 650 16.38 -25.97 16.36
C LEU A 650 16.24 -25.32 17.74
N MET A 651 16.13 -23.99 17.81
CA MET A 651 15.95 -23.24 19.06
C MET A 651 14.65 -23.63 19.78
N LEU A 652 13.57 -23.86 19.02
CA LEU A 652 12.28 -24.33 19.53
C LEU A 652 12.32 -25.80 19.98
N SER A 653 13.13 -26.64 19.34
CA SER A 653 13.16 -28.09 19.61
C SER A 653 14.17 -28.49 20.70
N SER A 654 15.19 -27.67 20.96
CA SER A 654 16.27 -27.98 21.91
C SER A 654 16.34 -26.97 23.04
N PHE A 655 15.87 -27.36 24.24
CA PHE A 655 15.89 -26.53 25.45
C PHE A 655 17.28 -26.34 26.06
N SER A 656 18.26 -27.18 25.68
CA SER A 656 19.64 -27.10 26.17
C SER A 656 20.50 -26.11 25.37
N LEU A 657 19.99 -25.59 24.25
CA LEU A 657 20.72 -24.64 23.42
C LEU A 657 20.69 -23.23 24.05
N THR A 658 21.88 -22.68 24.31
CA THR A 658 22.07 -21.29 24.74
C THR A 658 21.69 -20.35 23.59
N LEU A 659 20.78 -19.42 23.86
CA LEU A 659 20.29 -18.46 22.88
C LEU A 659 21.08 -17.14 22.99
N PRO A 660 21.34 -16.45 21.85
CA PRO A 660 21.98 -15.14 21.86
C PRO A 660 21.07 -14.09 22.51
N VAL A 661 21.67 -13.02 23.02
CA VAL A 661 20.92 -11.91 23.64
C VAL A 661 20.31 -11.04 22.53
N PRO A 662 18.97 -10.88 22.45
CA PRO A 662 18.34 -9.98 21.48
C PRO A 662 18.71 -8.53 21.76
N ALA A 663 19.04 -7.78 20.71
CA ALA A 663 19.13 -6.33 20.75
C ALA A 663 17.73 -5.69 20.66
N GLU A 664 17.69 -4.37 20.77
CA GLU A 664 16.46 -3.58 20.63
C GLU A 664 15.83 -3.79 19.24
N PRO A 665 14.54 -4.18 19.14
CA PRO A 665 13.83 -4.24 17.88
C PRO A 665 13.76 -2.86 17.22
N ALA A 666 13.57 -2.83 15.89
CA ALA A 666 13.39 -1.57 15.17
C ALA A 666 12.20 -0.79 15.73
N PHE A 667 12.44 0.43 16.22
CA PHE A 667 11.40 1.31 16.77
C PHE A 667 10.32 1.60 15.74
N PHE A 668 9.08 1.25 16.08
CA PHE A 668 7.91 1.87 15.45
C PHE A 668 7.43 3.04 16.33
N MET A 669 7.72 4.27 15.87
CA MET A 669 7.31 5.59 16.38
C MET A 669 7.53 5.91 17.89
N HIS A 670 8.56 6.71 18.18
CA HIS A 670 8.65 7.46 19.43
C HIS A 670 7.56 8.55 19.49
N SER A 671 6.52 8.36 20.30
CA SER A 671 5.76 9.48 20.85
C SER A 671 6.50 10.04 22.06
N ASN A 672 7.42 10.98 21.85
CA ASN A 672 7.97 11.80 22.93
C ASN A 672 6.99 12.94 23.24
N ILE A 673 6.06 12.67 24.16
CA ILE A 673 5.41 13.72 24.95
C ILE A 673 6.30 13.88 26.19
N ASP A 674 7.08 14.96 26.23
CA ASP A 674 7.75 15.40 27.45
C ASP A 674 6.72 16.12 28.34
N GLU A 675 6.56 15.59 29.55
CA GLU A 675 5.81 16.18 30.65
C GLU A 675 6.48 17.48 31.12
N SER A 676 6.16 18.61 30.49
CA SER A 676 6.02 19.88 31.19
C SER A 676 5.38 20.91 30.27
N ASN A 677 4.06 21.03 30.31
CA ASN A 677 3.35 22.31 30.41
C ASN A 677 1.84 22.05 30.46
N THR A 678 1.23 22.52 31.54
CA THR A 678 -0.19 22.45 31.87
C THR A 678 -1.11 22.91 30.73
N LEU A 679 -2.07 22.03 30.39
CA LEU A 679 -3.25 22.21 29.53
C LEU A 679 -4.07 23.48 29.82
N PRO A 680 -4.92 23.87 28.85
CA PRO A 680 -6.36 23.74 29.07
C PRO A 680 -6.98 22.69 28.16
N LYS A 681 -7.75 21.81 28.79
CA LYS A 681 -8.57 20.75 28.18
C LYS A 681 -9.60 21.35 27.22
N SER A 682 -9.74 20.75 26.04
CA SER A 682 -11.02 20.70 25.34
C SER A 682 -11.19 19.34 24.68
N ASP A 683 -12.33 18.72 24.99
CA ASP A 683 -12.74 17.37 24.62
C ASP A 683 -13.08 17.26 23.12
N LEU A 684 -12.69 16.18 22.44
CA LEU A 684 -13.49 15.47 21.42
C LEU A 684 -12.78 14.19 20.93
N TRP A 685 -13.13 13.01 21.47
CA TRP A 685 -14.14 12.03 21.02
C TRP A 685 -13.63 10.96 20.02
N LEU A 686 -13.70 9.72 20.51
CA LEU A 686 -13.70 8.46 19.79
C LEU A 686 -14.98 8.29 18.94
N GLU A 687 -14.80 7.56 17.85
CA GLU A 687 -15.76 6.71 17.10
C GLU A 687 -16.89 7.34 16.28
N THR A 688 -16.96 6.92 15.01
CA THR A 688 -18.23 6.66 14.32
C THR A 688 -18.05 5.53 13.30
N ILE A 689 -18.49 4.33 13.67
CA ILE A 689 -19.07 3.33 12.77
C ILE A 689 -20.57 3.61 12.77
N GLN A 690 -21.18 3.82 11.59
CA GLN A 690 -22.62 4.04 11.44
C GLN A 690 -23.38 2.71 11.41
N SER A 691 -24.36 2.57 12.30
CA SER A 691 -25.54 1.72 12.14
C SER A 691 -26.78 2.61 12.05
N SER A 692 -27.59 2.37 11.03
CA SER A 692 -28.87 3.01 10.72
C SER A 692 -30.02 2.43 11.56
N HIS A 693 -30.87 3.29 12.15
CA HIS A 693 -32.33 3.41 11.86
C HIS A 693 -33.11 4.19 12.94
N TYR A 694 -33.99 5.10 12.48
CA TYR A 694 -35.37 5.43 12.90
C TYR A 694 -35.76 5.16 14.37
N GLU A 695 -36.38 6.05 15.15
CA GLU A 695 -37.65 6.75 14.85
C GLU A 695 -38.11 7.69 16.00
N ASN A 696 -39.05 8.58 15.68
CA ASN A 696 -40.13 9.16 16.51
C ASN A 696 -39.91 10.39 17.43
N THR A 697 -40.41 11.51 16.89
CA THR A 697 -40.89 12.75 17.51
C THR A 697 -42.12 12.53 18.41
N PRO A 698 -42.35 13.41 19.40
CA PRO A 698 -43.56 14.26 19.36
C PRO A 698 -43.26 15.74 19.74
N VAL A 699 -43.37 16.68 18.81
CA VAL A 699 -44.46 17.67 18.58
C VAL A 699 -44.94 18.47 19.80
N GLN A 700 -44.73 19.80 19.73
CA GLN A 700 -45.66 20.94 19.92
C GLN A 700 -44.94 22.11 20.61
N ALA A 701 -45.05 23.40 20.23
CA ALA A 701 -45.79 24.08 19.18
C ALA A 701 -45.44 25.60 19.23
N LEU A 702 -45.40 26.27 18.07
CA LEU A 702 -45.75 27.69 17.78
C LEU A 702 -44.95 28.80 18.53
N LYS A 703 -44.54 29.95 17.98
CA LYS A 703 -44.91 30.74 16.78
C LYS A 703 -43.90 31.92 16.64
N ASN A 704 -43.58 32.28 15.40
CA ASN A 704 -43.33 33.62 14.84
C ASN A 704 -42.20 34.54 15.37
N ASP A 705 -41.18 34.70 14.51
CA ASP A 705 -40.46 35.92 14.04
C ASP A 705 -41.20 37.28 14.16
N PRO A 706 -40.55 38.46 13.87
CA PRO A 706 -39.11 38.83 13.88
C PRO A 706 -38.82 40.28 14.38
N SER A 707 -37.52 40.64 14.39
CA SER A 707 -36.94 41.95 13.96
C SER A 707 -37.27 43.26 14.68
N ILE A 708 -36.23 43.92 15.22
CA ILE A 708 -35.80 45.34 14.99
C ILE A 708 -34.75 45.71 16.06
N SER A 709 -33.48 45.99 15.70
CA SER A 709 -32.86 47.33 15.57
C SER A 709 -32.93 48.16 16.88
N GLU A 710 -31.90 48.82 17.44
CA GLU A 710 -30.77 49.58 16.93
C GLU A 710 -29.79 49.92 18.09
N LEU A 711 -28.54 50.19 17.72
CA LEU A 711 -27.56 51.18 18.24
C LEU A 711 -27.24 51.34 19.76
N HIS A 712 -25.97 50.98 20.10
CA HIS A 712 -24.85 51.82 20.60
C HIS A 712 -25.07 53.05 21.52
N PRO A 713 -24.02 53.62 22.18
CA PRO A 713 -22.70 53.10 22.60
C PRO A 713 -22.33 53.47 24.07
N ARG A 714 -21.33 52.81 24.65
CA ARG A 714 -20.19 53.44 25.35
C ARG A 714 -19.11 52.41 25.66
#